data_AF-A0A165VPG9-F1
#
_entry.id   AF-A0A165VPG9-F1
#
_cell.length_a   1.000
_cell.length_b   1.000
_cell.length_c   1.000
_cell.angle_alpha   90.00
_cell.angle_beta   90.00
_cell.angle_gamma   90.00
#
_symmetry.space_group_name_H-M   'P 1'
#
loop_
_entity.id
_entity.type
_entity.pdbx_description
1 polymer ?
#
loop_
_entity_poly.entity_id
_entity_poly.type
_entity_poly.pdbx_seq_one_letter_code
_entity_poly.pdbx_strand_id
1 'polypeptide(L)'
;KGAYTREARNIARIAVQSGCSEEQTGRMITGIAEVMGYKVSESEVMSRHTVSRAVQEGGLGAQMQAAVEWRGADGASWIVVSSDGTSHRHENYEAQCVTHLAPKSYHGDATVLVPKTRTLGVHTTTDHSSKTQLQSMKQTIGNICQVYNESPLARSSDTLVREVDFAAKITGMNSDHAEDQKKMAQYVHEWSKSASLFLLGEKALEEKTAEEFVGLVAGALLTKIEAVGGQDVWESMSDDQRLGHHGDMLLGLKETIGSAFYETLPDVQKRAVDLFIWVGCCMHKEMNSVKGGNTAMMAWWAANQVPGPILLPNKFNAANLTHLTNLSDASTPAEKRALEGSTCGGVKATSIAGLLLNHKDDKKGLQDTYVLWFYKVLGYATYFPDTSNTRFQSHCAAATVLILHTLLHREFLEMIKNGKKDRSGFTNLERNLYEALDDIATLTELAVLVLYVQIISHPYMHIVRGEGVNALDLGPLHRDVRDHLQKIISNPDLVLSPHATYETACLYGEDWETPAVIVRVQEMAPCLPHLRPILVAFCEGALKTWHCFSAEFVEGGAIYSATSEERQRAYAPATNDACEGALGSTRIMLRDKPRLSEHKRNTMYMHRRNDTAQFMTTLSDEDHHYFMQAAREHESSGAEHSRKMELVNAREETARVLVMKDGEKMQKGKDRKARLKSADFILTPEALDKLSGKVVAQLNLQINKWLASSLKHLVKKKKKDMKRREHMLSELKEVLNCYSKLPELEQQSLFNEEPSNEHGLTPVTGNDNHEDELQYESEIE
;
A
#
# COMPACT_ATOMS: atom_id res chain seq x y z
N LYS A 1 -22.54 -21.09 -39.75
CA LYS A 1 -23.20 -20.22 -38.74
C LYS A 1 -22.22 -20.00 -37.58
N GLY A 2 -21.91 -18.76 -37.23
CA GLY A 2 -21.14 -18.45 -35.99
C GLY A 2 -19.66 -18.13 -36.12
N ALA A 3 -19.10 -17.97 -37.32
CA ALA A 3 -17.74 -17.46 -37.51
C ALA A 3 -17.81 -15.97 -37.87
N TYR A 4 -17.54 -15.12 -36.89
CA TYR A 4 -17.42 -13.67 -37.08
C TYR A 4 -15.97 -13.32 -37.44
N THR A 5 -15.78 -12.35 -38.33
CA THR A 5 -14.44 -11.90 -38.75
C THR A 5 -13.69 -11.25 -37.59
N ARG A 6 -12.37 -11.08 -37.74
CA ARG A 6 -11.53 -10.43 -36.71
C ARG A 6 -11.96 -9.01 -36.44
N GLU A 7 -12.32 -8.28 -37.49
CA GLU A 7 -12.76 -6.89 -37.44
C GLU A 7 -14.07 -6.81 -36.66
N ALA A 8 -15.02 -7.72 -36.93
CA ALA A 8 -16.28 -7.78 -36.22
C ALA A 8 -16.07 -8.09 -34.72
N ARG A 9 -15.18 -9.04 -34.39
CA ARG A 9 -14.81 -9.35 -32.99
C ARG A 9 -14.08 -8.19 -32.32
N ASN A 10 -13.27 -7.44 -33.06
CA ASN A 10 -12.60 -6.24 -32.58
C ASN A 10 -13.60 -5.12 -32.25
N ILE A 11 -14.59 -4.89 -33.13
CA ILE A 11 -15.68 -3.94 -32.87
C ILE A 11 -16.43 -4.35 -31.59
N ALA A 12 -16.70 -5.64 -31.39
CA ALA A 12 -17.33 -6.13 -30.16
C ALA A 12 -16.49 -5.82 -28.90
N ARG A 13 -15.16 -5.97 -28.96
CA ARG A 13 -14.26 -5.56 -27.86
C ARG A 13 -14.34 -4.07 -27.57
N ILE A 14 -14.24 -3.24 -28.60
CA ILE A 14 -14.31 -1.77 -28.50
C ILE A 14 -15.65 -1.34 -27.90
N ALA A 15 -16.75 -1.94 -28.35
CA ALA A 15 -18.09 -1.65 -27.83
C ALA A 15 -18.19 -1.91 -26.32
N VAL A 16 -17.75 -3.09 -25.86
CA VAL A 16 -17.79 -3.46 -24.44
C VAL A 16 -16.87 -2.58 -23.59
N GLN A 17 -15.69 -2.23 -24.11
CA GLN A 17 -14.75 -1.32 -23.45
C GLN A 17 -15.28 0.12 -23.36
N SER A 18 -16.13 0.52 -24.31
CA SER A 18 -16.80 1.81 -24.33
C SER A 18 -18.05 1.85 -23.45
N GLY A 19 -18.33 0.78 -22.69
CA GLY A 19 -19.43 0.72 -21.73
C GLY A 19 -20.68 -0.01 -22.23
N CYS A 20 -20.70 -0.50 -23.47
CA CYS A 20 -21.80 -1.32 -23.97
C CYS A 20 -21.88 -2.64 -23.19
N SER A 21 -23.10 -3.12 -22.89
CA SER A 21 -23.27 -4.45 -22.34
C SER A 21 -23.10 -5.50 -23.44
N GLU A 22 -22.60 -6.67 -23.07
CA GLU A 22 -22.35 -7.75 -24.04
C GLU A 22 -23.63 -8.26 -24.71
N GLU A 23 -24.75 -8.18 -23.99
CA GLU A 23 -26.06 -8.53 -24.48
C GLU A 23 -26.56 -7.56 -25.56
N GLN A 24 -26.26 -6.26 -25.40
CA GLN A 24 -26.68 -5.22 -26.33
C GLN A 24 -25.68 -4.99 -27.47
N THR A 25 -24.43 -5.43 -27.32
CA THR A 25 -23.35 -5.19 -28.29
C THR A 25 -23.72 -5.68 -29.69
N GLY A 26 -24.28 -6.89 -29.83
CA GLY A 26 -24.69 -7.41 -31.14
C GLY A 26 -25.78 -6.56 -31.81
N ARG A 27 -26.76 -6.09 -31.03
CA ARG A 27 -27.83 -5.20 -31.52
C ARG A 27 -27.28 -3.83 -31.91
N MET A 28 -26.36 -3.29 -31.11
CA MET A 28 -25.71 -2.01 -31.39
C MET A 28 -24.94 -2.06 -32.72
N ILE A 29 -24.12 -3.11 -32.93
CA ILE A 29 -23.39 -3.31 -34.19
C ILE A 29 -24.37 -3.42 -35.37
N THR A 30 -25.47 -4.14 -35.17
CA THR A 30 -26.52 -4.30 -36.19
C THR A 30 -27.16 -2.96 -36.55
N GLY A 31 -27.56 -2.15 -35.56
CA GLY A 31 -28.15 -0.83 -35.80
C GLY A 31 -27.21 0.12 -36.54
N ILE A 32 -25.90 0.08 -36.24
CA ILE A 32 -24.90 0.86 -36.98
C ILE A 32 -24.83 0.39 -38.44
N ALA A 33 -24.79 -0.93 -38.69
CA ALA A 33 -24.74 -1.48 -40.03
C ALA A 33 -25.99 -1.12 -40.86
N GLU A 34 -27.18 -1.17 -40.25
CA GLU A 34 -28.44 -0.77 -40.90
C GLU A 34 -28.47 0.71 -41.28
N VAL A 35 -27.98 1.60 -40.41
CA VAL A 35 -27.84 3.03 -40.72
C VAL A 35 -26.88 3.28 -41.89
N MET A 36 -25.85 2.43 -42.04
CA MET A 36 -24.93 2.46 -43.19
C MET A 36 -25.50 1.79 -44.46
N GLY A 37 -26.73 1.29 -44.43
CA GLY A 37 -27.42 0.70 -45.58
C GLY A 37 -27.22 -0.81 -45.75
N TYR A 38 -26.62 -1.50 -44.78
CA TYR A 38 -26.48 -2.95 -44.80
C TYR A 38 -27.71 -3.65 -44.21
N LYS A 39 -28.11 -4.80 -44.78
CA LYS A 39 -29.14 -5.67 -44.20
C LYS A 39 -28.46 -6.77 -43.39
N VAL A 40 -28.76 -6.87 -42.11
CA VAL A 40 -28.24 -7.89 -41.21
C VAL A 40 -29.40 -8.79 -40.78
N SER A 41 -29.30 -10.09 -41.00
CA SER A 41 -30.30 -11.05 -40.53
C SER A 41 -30.18 -11.30 -39.02
N GLU A 42 -31.25 -11.73 -38.36
CA GLU A 42 -31.20 -12.11 -36.94
C GLU A 42 -30.14 -13.19 -36.64
N SER A 43 -29.87 -14.08 -37.61
CA SER A 43 -28.87 -15.14 -37.48
C SER A 43 -27.41 -14.65 -37.55
N GLU A 44 -27.20 -13.39 -37.97
CA GLU A 44 -25.91 -12.71 -38.06
C GLU A 44 -25.68 -11.75 -36.89
N VAL A 45 -26.63 -11.62 -35.97
CA VAL A 45 -26.47 -10.80 -34.77
C VAL A 45 -25.56 -11.54 -33.78
N MET A 46 -24.48 -10.88 -33.36
CA MET A 46 -23.59 -11.45 -32.35
C MET A 46 -24.32 -11.72 -31.05
N SER A 47 -24.28 -12.97 -30.60
CA SER A 47 -24.81 -13.35 -29.30
C SER A 47 -23.95 -12.80 -28.16
N ARG A 48 -24.55 -12.66 -26.97
CA ARG A 48 -23.83 -12.33 -25.73
C ARG A 48 -22.61 -13.24 -25.51
N HIS A 49 -22.74 -14.54 -25.75
CA HIS A 49 -21.64 -15.50 -25.59
C HIS A 49 -20.50 -15.25 -26.58
N THR A 50 -20.82 -14.95 -27.84
CA THR A 50 -19.82 -14.59 -28.85
C THR A 50 -19.06 -13.33 -28.46
N VAL A 51 -19.77 -12.30 -27.99
CA VAL A 51 -19.17 -11.05 -27.53
C VAL A 51 -18.26 -11.29 -26.32
N SER A 52 -18.72 -12.06 -25.33
CA SER A 52 -17.93 -12.44 -24.15
C SER A 52 -16.63 -13.14 -24.52
N ARG A 53 -16.66 -14.05 -25.51
CA ARG A 53 -15.45 -14.72 -26.04
C ARG A 53 -14.53 -13.76 -26.78
N ALA A 54 -15.09 -12.88 -27.60
CA ALA A 54 -14.32 -11.86 -28.31
C ALA A 54 -13.57 -10.93 -27.33
N VAL A 55 -14.16 -10.64 -26.17
CA VAL A 55 -13.49 -9.91 -25.07
C VAL A 55 -12.33 -10.74 -24.50
N GLN A 56 -12.57 -12.00 -24.12
CA GLN A 56 -11.54 -12.90 -23.57
C GLN A 56 -10.32 -13.08 -24.48
N GLU A 57 -10.54 -13.18 -25.80
CA GLU A 57 -9.46 -13.21 -26.79
C GLU A 57 -8.52 -12.00 -26.67
N GLY A 58 -9.04 -10.83 -26.32
CA GLY A 58 -8.23 -9.64 -26.11
C GLY A 58 -7.29 -9.74 -24.90
N GLY A 59 -7.69 -10.49 -23.86
CA GLY A 59 -6.86 -10.76 -22.69
C GLY A 59 -5.75 -11.74 -23.01
N LEU A 60 -6.06 -12.82 -23.75
CA LEU A 60 -5.06 -13.75 -24.27
C LEU A 60 -4.06 -13.06 -25.21
N GLY A 61 -4.55 -12.16 -26.05
CA GLY A 61 -3.71 -11.30 -26.88
C GLY A 61 -2.77 -10.43 -26.04
N ALA A 62 -3.22 -9.91 -24.91
CA ALA A 62 -2.40 -9.08 -24.02
C ALA A 62 -1.32 -9.89 -23.30
N GLN A 63 -1.61 -11.15 -22.95
CA GLN A 63 -0.63 -12.07 -22.39
C GLN A 63 0.42 -12.46 -23.44
N MET A 64 -0.01 -12.83 -24.65
CA MET A 64 0.91 -13.11 -25.76
C MET A 64 1.78 -11.90 -26.12
N GLN A 65 1.21 -10.70 -26.13
CA GLN A 65 1.96 -9.45 -26.33
C GLN A 65 3.07 -9.31 -25.29
N ALA A 66 2.77 -9.50 -24.00
CA ALA A 66 3.75 -9.39 -22.94
C ALA A 66 4.92 -10.37 -23.14
N ALA A 67 4.63 -11.64 -23.42
CA ALA A 67 5.66 -12.64 -23.69
C ALA A 67 6.54 -12.30 -24.91
N VAL A 68 5.93 -11.82 -26.00
CA VAL A 68 6.68 -11.37 -27.20
C VAL A 68 7.59 -10.19 -26.88
N GLU A 69 7.09 -9.20 -26.13
CA GLU A 69 7.87 -8.03 -25.73
C GLU A 69 9.01 -8.41 -24.77
N TRP A 70 8.79 -9.33 -23.83
CA TRP A 70 9.83 -9.79 -22.89
C TRP A 70 10.94 -10.58 -23.56
N ARG A 71 10.63 -11.34 -24.61
CA ARG A 71 11.63 -12.05 -25.42
C ARG A 71 12.65 -11.06 -25.98
N GLY A 72 12.17 -9.95 -26.56
CA GLY A 72 12.97 -8.90 -27.18
C GLY A 72 13.81 -9.41 -28.39
N ALA A 73 14.58 -8.51 -29.01
CA ALA A 73 15.70 -8.90 -29.88
C ALA A 73 16.91 -9.22 -28.96
N ASP A 74 17.46 -10.42 -29.09
CA ASP A 74 18.72 -10.88 -28.46
C ASP A 74 18.87 -10.66 -26.94
N GLY A 75 17.87 -11.06 -26.15
CA GLY A 75 18.05 -11.22 -24.68
C GLY A 75 18.30 -9.93 -23.88
N ALA A 76 18.23 -8.77 -24.51
CA ALA A 76 18.64 -7.48 -23.95
C ALA A 76 17.49 -6.67 -23.31
N SER A 77 16.29 -7.24 -23.10
CA SER A 77 15.21 -6.50 -22.44
C SER A 77 15.38 -6.59 -20.92
N TRP A 78 15.72 -5.48 -20.29
CA TRP A 78 15.71 -5.35 -18.83
C TRP A 78 14.30 -5.04 -18.36
N ILE A 79 13.96 -5.61 -17.21
CA ILE A 79 12.62 -5.57 -16.66
C ILE A 79 12.66 -4.93 -15.28
N VAL A 80 11.78 -3.95 -15.07
CA VAL A 80 11.46 -3.42 -13.75
C VAL A 80 10.03 -3.82 -13.41
N VAL A 81 9.86 -4.62 -12.35
CA VAL A 81 8.53 -5.02 -11.89
C VAL A 81 7.92 -3.97 -10.96
N SER A 82 6.60 -3.90 -10.90
CA SER A 82 5.90 -3.02 -9.97
C SER A 82 4.65 -3.70 -9.44
N SER A 83 4.37 -3.47 -8.16
CA SER A 83 3.20 -4.01 -7.48
C SER A 83 2.54 -2.97 -6.59
N ASP A 84 1.25 -3.15 -6.35
CA ASP A 84 0.50 -2.40 -5.34
C ASP A 84 -0.63 -3.26 -4.79
N GLY A 85 -0.98 -3.06 -3.52
CA GLY A 85 -1.97 -3.85 -2.80
C GLY A 85 -3.04 -2.99 -2.15
N THR A 86 -4.30 -3.43 -2.22
CA THR A 86 -5.39 -2.80 -1.44
C THR A 86 -6.39 -3.85 -0.97
N SER A 87 -7.12 -3.51 0.09
CA SER A 87 -8.32 -4.25 0.48
C SER A 87 -9.57 -3.61 -0.13
N HIS A 88 -10.54 -4.42 -0.55
CA HIS A 88 -11.88 -3.98 -0.92
C HIS A 88 -12.92 -4.97 -0.39
N ARG A 89 -13.80 -4.51 0.51
CA ARG A 89 -14.85 -5.34 1.14
C ARG A 89 -14.31 -6.65 1.75
N HIS A 90 -13.22 -6.54 2.52
CA HIS A 90 -12.50 -7.66 3.15
C HIS A 90 -11.84 -8.67 2.20
N GLU A 91 -11.70 -8.34 0.91
CA GLU A 91 -10.89 -9.08 -0.05
C GLU A 91 -9.62 -8.30 -0.39
N ASN A 92 -8.50 -9.01 -0.51
CA ASN A 92 -7.23 -8.44 -0.90
C ASN A 92 -7.11 -8.45 -2.41
N TYR A 93 -6.59 -7.37 -2.97
CA TYR A 93 -6.34 -7.18 -4.39
C TYR A 93 -4.91 -6.69 -4.59
N GLU A 94 -4.19 -7.33 -5.50
CA GLU A 94 -2.82 -6.99 -5.88
C GLU A 94 -2.77 -6.64 -7.36
N ALA A 95 -2.34 -5.43 -7.68
CA ALA A 95 -2.03 -5.01 -9.03
C ALA A 95 -0.58 -5.34 -9.36
N GLN A 96 -0.35 -5.86 -10.56
CA GLN A 96 0.99 -6.18 -11.04
C GLN A 96 1.24 -5.48 -12.38
N CYS A 97 2.37 -4.79 -12.49
CA CYS A 97 2.84 -4.14 -13.71
C CYS A 97 4.30 -4.51 -13.99
N VAL A 98 4.68 -4.39 -15.26
CA VAL A 98 6.04 -4.61 -15.74
C VAL A 98 6.43 -3.44 -16.64
N THR A 99 7.59 -2.85 -16.38
CA THR A 99 8.16 -1.80 -17.22
C THR A 99 9.39 -2.33 -17.94
N HIS A 100 9.39 -2.20 -19.27
CA HIS A 100 10.45 -2.64 -20.15
C HIS A 100 10.44 -1.82 -21.44
N LEU A 101 11.46 -2.00 -22.28
CA LEU A 101 11.50 -1.41 -23.62
C LEU A 101 10.55 -2.18 -24.55
N ALA A 102 9.59 -1.48 -25.13
CA ALA A 102 8.63 -2.06 -26.08
C ALA A 102 8.43 -1.12 -27.29
N PRO A 103 7.92 -1.64 -28.43
CA PRO A 103 7.64 -0.82 -29.59
C PRO A 103 6.79 0.41 -29.25
N LYS A 104 7.20 1.58 -29.73
CA LYS A 104 6.45 2.83 -29.56
C LYS A 104 5.03 2.71 -30.11
N SER A 105 4.90 2.03 -31.25
CA SER A 105 3.63 1.62 -31.84
C SER A 105 3.82 0.34 -32.65
N TYR A 106 2.75 -0.46 -32.75
CA TYR A 106 2.67 -1.58 -33.69
C TYR A 106 2.10 -1.15 -35.05
N HIS A 107 1.65 0.10 -35.20
CA HIS A 107 1.30 0.70 -36.48
C HIS A 107 2.53 1.43 -37.05
N GLY A 108 3.17 0.83 -38.05
CA GLY A 108 4.35 1.40 -38.70
C GLY A 108 5.65 0.75 -38.22
N ASP A 109 6.66 1.54 -37.87
CA ASP A 109 7.98 1.04 -37.51
C ASP A 109 8.04 0.54 -36.05
N ALA A 110 7.92 -0.78 -35.88
CA ALA A 110 7.99 -1.45 -34.60
C ALA A 110 9.44 -1.57 -34.04
N THR A 111 10.46 -1.05 -34.74
CA THR A 111 11.86 -1.11 -34.30
C THR A 111 12.23 -0.04 -33.26
N VAL A 112 11.47 1.06 -33.20
CA VAL A 112 11.69 2.13 -32.22
C VAL A 112 11.14 1.69 -30.86
N LEU A 113 12.04 1.33 -29.95
CA LEU A 113 11.69 0.92 -28.60
C LEU A 113 11.70 2.11 -27.63
N VAL A 114 10.69 2.18 -26.77
CA VAL A 114 10.58 3.17 -25.68
C VAL A 114 10.16 2.46 -24.39
N PRO A 115 10.46 3.04 -23.21
CA PRO A 115 9.93 2.51 -21.96
C PRO A 115 8.40 2.47 -21.98
N LYS A 116 7.82 1.31 -21.69
CA LYS A 116 6.38 1.10 -21.57
C LYS A 116 6.10 0.30 -20.30
N THR A 117 5.11 0.73 -19.54
CA THR A 117 4.56 -0.04 -18.42
C THR A 117 3.32 -0.80 -18.90
N ARG A 118 3.39 -2.13 -18.82
CA ARG A 118 2.27 -3.05 -19.12
C ARG A 118 1.68 -3.56 -17.81
N THR A 119 0.35 -3.54 -17.70
CA THR A 119 -0.35 -4.19 -16.58
C THR A 119 -0.48 -5.68 -16.86
N LEU A 120 -0.28 -6.51 -15.83
CA LEU A 120 -0.51 -7.95 -15.87
C LEU A 120 -1.88 -8.33 -15.28
N GLY A 121 -2.52 -7.38 -14.58
CA GLY A 121 -3.87 -7.52 -14.05
C GLY A 121 -3.93 -7.06 -12.60
N VAL A 122 -5.11 -7.23 -12.01
CA VAL A 122 -5.31 -7.13 -10.56
C VAL A 122 -5.88 -8.45 -10.09
N HIS A 123 -5.22 -9.08 -9.13
CA HIS A 123 -5.49 -10.43 -8.69
C HIS A 123 -5.92 -10.45 -7.23
N THR A 124 -6.93 -11.26 -6.89
CA THR A 124 -7.25 -11.47 -5.49
C THR A 124 -6.23 -12.40 -4.84
N THR A 125 -5.75 -12.05 -3.65
CA THR A 125 -4.84 -12.88 -2.87
C THR A 125 -5.50 -13.38 -1.58
N THR A 126 -5.01 -14.51 -1.06
CA THR A 126 -5.48 -15.10 0.21
C THR A 126 -5.01 -14.29 1.43
N ASP A 127 -3.85 -13.64 1.33
CA ASP A 127 -3.31 -12.73 2.33
C ASP A 127 -2.47 -11.60 1.69
N HIS A 128 -1.96 -10.70 2.51
CA HIS A 128 -1.15 -9.53 2.10
C HIS A 128 0.37 -9.78 2.24
N SER A 129 0.81 -11.03 2.44
CA SER A 129 2.23 -11.28 2.72
C SER A 129 3.08 -11.13 1.47
N SER A 130 4.31 -10.61 1.62
CA SER A 130 5.27 -10.48 0.51
C SER A 130 5.57 -11.81 -0.20
N LYS A 131 5.43 -12.94 0.50
CA LYS A 131 5.60 -14.28 -0.08
C LYS A 131 4.43 -14.64 -0.99
N THR A 132 3.20 -14.39 -0.56
CA THR A 132 2.00 -14.60 -1.38
C THR A 132 2.02 -13.70 -2.62
N GLN A 133 2.46 -12.46 -2.47
CA GLN A 133 2.62 -11.52 -3.60
C GLN A 133 3.64 -12.04 -4.63
N LEU A 134 4.82 -12.49 -4.19
CA LEU A 134 5.80 -13.11 -5.10
C LEU A 134 5.23 -14.35 -5.81
N GLN A 135 4.53 -15.23 -5.08
CA GLN A 135 3.95 -16.44 -5.68
C GLN A 135 2.84 -16.10 -6.69
N SER A 136 2.01 -15.09 -6.37
CA SER A 136 1.02 -14.56 -7.31
C SER A 136 1.70 -14.08 -8.60
N MET A 137 2.79 -13.31 -8.47
CA MET A 137 3.55 -12.83 -9.62
C MET A 137 4.13 -13.97 -10.45
N LYS A 138 4.78 -14.96 -9.82
CA LYS A 138 5.29 -16.16 -10.52
C LYS A 138 4.19 -16.88 -11.29
N GLN A 139 3.03 -17.08 -10.67
CA GLN A 139 1.90 -17.72 -11.32
C GLN A 139 1.36 -16.90 -12.51
N THR A 140 1.27 -15.57 -12.37
CA THR A 140 0.88 -14.68 -13.47
C THR A 140 1.86 -14.78 -14.64
N ILE A 141 3.17 -14.73 -14.37
CA ILE A 141 4.21 -14.88 -15.39
C ILE A 141 4.17 -16.27 -16.04
N GLY A 142 4.01 -17.34 -15.24
CA GLY A 142 3.89 -18.70 -15.73
C GLY A 142 2.70 -18.89 -16.67
N ASN A 143 1.54 -18.35 -16.32
CA ASN A 143 0.34 -18.35 -17.17
C ASN A 143 0.59 -17.63 -18.51
N ILE A 144 1.28 -16.49 -18.47
CA ILE A 144 1.65 -15.73 -19.68
C ILE A 144 2.60 -16.55 -20.56
N CYS A 145 3.61 -17.18 -19.97
CA CYS A 145 4.54 -18.05 -20.69
C CYS A 145 3.80 -19.22 -21.35
N GLN A 146 2.85 -19.84 -20.64
CA GLN A 146 2.04 -20.94 -21.16
C GLN A 146 1.23 -20.52 -22.39
N VAL A 147 0.49 -19.40 -22.32
CA VAL A 147 -0.29 -18.89 -23.46
C VAL A 147 0.58 -18.61 -24.68
N TYR A 148 1.79 -18.10 -24.48
CA TYR A 148 2.73 -17.92 -25.57
C TYR A 148 3.22 -19.25 -26.14
N ASN A 149 3.72 -20.15 -25.29
CA ASN A 149 4.35 -21.40 -25.72
C ASN A 149 3.39 -22.36 -26.44
N GLU A 150 2.09 -22.31 -26.11
CA GLU A 150 1.05 -23.10 -26.77
C GLU A 150 0.57 -22.50 -28.11
N SER A 151 1.01 -21.27 -28.42
CA SER A 151 0.51 -20.53 -29.58
C SER A 151 1.14 -20.95 -30.92
N PRO A 152 0.43 -20.71 -32.05
CA PRO A 152 1.02 -20.83 -33.38
C PRO A 152 2.22 -19.92 -33.60
N LEU A 153 2.22 -18.71 -33.03
CA LEU A 153 3.36 -17.80 -33.09
C LEU A 153 4.64 -18.40 -32.50
N ALA A 154 4.57 -19.06 -31.33
CA ALA A 154 5.72 -19.72 -30.74
C ALA A 154 6.23 -20.86 -31.63
N ARG A 155 5.33 -21.71 -32.15
CA ARG A 155 5.68 -22.81 -33.06
C ARG A 155 6.30 -22.33 -34.37
N SER A 156 5.71 -21.32 -35.00
CA SER A 156 6.16 -20.80 -36.29
C SER A 156 7.48 -20.03 -36.19
N SER A 157 7.79 -19.45 -35.03
CA SER A 157 9.06 -18.79 -34.75
C SER A 157 10.11 -19.71 -34.11
N ASP A 158 9.78 -20.96 -33.82
CA ASP A 158 10.62 -21.93 -33.09
C ASP A 158 11.23 -21.33 -31.82
N THR A 159 10.36 -20.70 -31.01
CA THR A 159 10.80 -20.05 -29.76
C THR A 159 9.98 -20.48 -28.56
N LEU A 160 10.61 -20.34 -27.39
CA LEU A 160 10.04 -20.63 -26.08
C LEU A 160 10.29 -19.45 -25.15
N VAL A 161 9.36 -19.20 -24.23
CA VAL A 161 9.56 -18.26 -23.12
C VAL A 161 9.34 -19.03 -21.81
N ARG A 162 10.33 -19.01 -20.91
CA ARG A 162 10.22 -19.64 -19.59
C ARG A 162 10.17 -18.58 -18.49
N GLU A 163 9.55 -18.92 -17.37
CA GLU A 163 9.55 -18.07 -16.17
C GLU A 163 10.97 -17.67 -15.75
N VAL A 164 11.92 -18.60 -15.82
CA VAL A 164 13.32 -18.34 -15.48
C VAL A 164 13.99 -17.32 -16.40
N ASP A 165 13.61 -17.29 -17.69
CA ASP A 165 14.12 -16.31 -18.65
C ASP A 165 13.58 -14.89 -18.37
N PHE A 166 12.34 -14.80 -17.88
CA PHE A 166 11.76 -13.55 -17.40
C PHE A 166 12.45 -13.08 -16.11
N ALA A 167 12.57 -13.98 -15.13
CA ALA A 167 13.14 -13.67 -13.82
C ALA A 167 14.57 -13.15 -13.92
N ALA A 168 15.41 -13.78 -14.74
CA ALA A 168 16.80 -13.35 -14.96
C ALA A 168 16.93 -11.96 -15.64
N LYS A 169 15.85 -11.45 -16.25
CA LYS A 169 15.80 -10.11 -16.85
C LYS A 169 15.37 -9.03 -15.87
N ILE A 170 14.92 -9.40 -14.66
CA ILE A 170 14.50 -8.43 -13.65
C ILE A 170 15.73 -7.73 -13.09
N THR A 171 15.82 -6.43 -13.33
CA THR A 171 16.90 -5.54 -12.89
C THR A 171 16.44 -4.51 -11.87
N GLY A 172 15.16 -4.52 -11.50
CA GLY A 172 14.66 -3.62 -10.49
C GLY A 172 13.21 -3.84 -10.12
N MET A 173 12.79 -3.11 -9.08
CA MET A 173 11.42 -3.07 -8.62
C MET A 173 11.03 -1.65 -8.20
N ASN A 174 9.81 -1.26 -8.55
CA ASN A 174 9.18 -0.03 -8.10
C ASN A 174 7.94 -0.35 -7.26
N SER A 175 7.85 0.22 -6.07
CA SER A 175 6.74 0.00 -5.13
C SER A 175 6.53 1.23 -4.25
N ASP A 176 5.54 1.19 -3.36
CA ASP A 176 5.51 2.12 -2.24
C ASP A 176 6.68 1.86 -1.25
N HIS A 177 6.66 2.56 -0.11
CA HIS A 177 7.71 2.49 0.92
C HIS A 177 7.37 1.57 2.10
N ALA A 178 6.31 0.77 2.02
CA ALA A 178 5.90 -0.13 3.08
C ALA A 178 6.93 -1.25 3.29
N GLU A 179 7.07 -1.73 4.52
CA GLU A 179 8.10 -2.73 4.87
C GLU A 179 7.85 -4.10 4.21
N ASP A 180 6.58 -4.46 4.00
CA ASP A 180 6.20 -5.64 3.23
C ASP A 180 6.60 -5.53 1.76
N GLN A 181 6.53 -4.34 1.15
CA GLN A 181 7.00 -4.09 -0.21
C GLN A 181 8.52 -4.11 -0.33
N LYS A 182 9.26 -3.56 0.65
CA LYS A 182 10.73 -3.70 0.70
C LYS A 182 11.15 -5.17 0.82
N LYS A 183 10.43 -5.94 1.63
CA LYS A 183 10.64 -7.38 1.76
C LYS A 183 10.29 -8.13 0.47
N MET A 184 9.24 -7.71 -0.23
CA MET A 184 8.92 -8.23 -1.56
C MET A 184 10.04 -7.97 -2.56
N ALA A 185 10.63 -6.77 -2.57
CA ALA A 185 11.76 -6.43 -3.42
C ALA A 185 12.98 -7.32 -3.16
N GLN A 186 13.24 -7.69 -1.90
CA GLN A 186 14.28 -8.66 -1.56
C GLN A 186 13.98 -10.04 -2.14
N TYR A 187 12.75 -10.53 -2.02
CA TYR A 187 12.37 -11.83 -2.60
C TYR A 187 12.40 -11.83 -4.14
N VAL A 188 12.04 -10.73 -4.78
CA VAL A 188 12.16 -10.58 -6.24
C VAL A 188 13.64 -10.56 -6.66
N HIS A 189 14.50 -9.88 -5.90
CA HIS A 189 15.95 -9.87 -6.16
C HIS A 189 16.54 -11.28 -6.02
N GLU A 190 16.21 -12.02 -4.96
CA GLU A 190 16.63 -13.41 -4.77
C GLU A 190 16.17 -14.30 -5.93
N TRP A 191 14.93 -14.13 -6.38
CA TRP A 191 14.38 -14.86 -7.52
C TRP A 191 15.11 -14.53 -8.83
N SER A 192 15.36 -13.24 -9.11
CA SER A 192 16.14 -12.80 -10.27
C SER A 192 17.56 -13.38 -10.26
N LYS A 193 18.24 -13.31 -9.12
CA LYS A 193 19.59 -13.83 -8.96
C LYS A 193 19.66 -15.35 -9.14
N SER A 194 18.76 -16.09 -8.49
CA SER A 194 18.66 -17.55 -8.66
C SER A 194 18.41 -17.91 -10.14
N ALA A 195 17.52 -17.19 -10.81
CA ALA A 195 17.26 -17.40 -12.24
C ALA A 195 18.48 -17.12 -13.12
N SER A 196 19.20 -16.03 -12.88
CA SER A 196 20.43 -15.70 -13.62
C SER A 196 21.52 -16.76 -13.41
N LEU A 197 21.73 -17.22 -12.18
CA LEU A 197 22.67 -18.30 -11.88
C LEU A 197 22.25 -19.60 -12.56
N PHE A 198 20.96 -19.93 -12.54
CA PHE A 198 20.43 -21.10 -13.23
C PHE A 198 20.75 -21.07 -14.74
N LEU A 199 20.53 -19.93 -15.41
CA LEU A 199 20.82 -19.78 -16.84
C LEU A 199 22.32 -19.84 -17.16
N LEU A 200 23.17 -19.29 -16.28
CA LEU A 200 24.63 -19.47 -16.39
C LEU A 200 25.01 -20.95 -16.27
N GLY A 201 24.34 -21.70 -15.40
CA GLY A 201 24.51 -23.14 -15.25
C GLY A 201 24.11 -23.93 -16.49
N GLU A 202 22.98 -23.57 -17.12
CA GLU A 202 22.57 -24.15 -18.40
C GLU A 202 23.62 -23.93 -19.48
N LYS A 203 24.08 -22.68 -19.65
CA LYS A 203 25.12 -22.34 -20.63
C LYS A 203 26.43 -23.09 -20.36
N ALA A 204 26.86 -23.13 -19.10
CA ALA A 204 28.08 -23.83 -18.72
C ALA A 204 27.99 -25.34 -18.95
N LEU A 205 26.80 -25.93 -18.83
CA LEU A 205 26.54 -27.35 -19.14
C LEU A 205 26.55 -27.62 -20.65
N GLU A 206 26.03 -26.70 -21.48
CA GLU A 206 26.06 -26.82 -22.95
C GLU A 206 27.50 -26.82 -23.50
N GLU A 207 28.43 -26.17 -22.80
CA GLU A 207 29.86 -26.14 -23.16
C GLU A 207 30.61 -27.43 -22.71
N LYS A 208 29.98 -28.33 -21.95
CA LYS A 208 30.60 -29.58 -21.48
C LYS A 208 30.57 -30.68 -22.53
N THR A 209 31.57 -31.55 -22.46
CA THR A 209 31.56 -32.80 -23.23
C THR A 209 30.48 -33.76 -22.68
N ALA A 210 30.03 -34.70 -23.52
CA ALA A 210 29.05 -35.71 -23.11
C ALA A 210 29.51 -36.53 -21.88
N GLU A 211 30.81 -36.83 -21.80
CA GLU A 211 31.40 -37.58 -20.68
C GLU A 211 31.36 -36.78 -19.38
N GLU A 212 31.74 -35.49 -19.42
CA GLU A 212 31.65 -34.61 -18.25
C GLU A 212 30.21 -34.40 -17.80
N PHE A 213 29.28 -34.22 -18.75
CA PHE A 213 27.87 -34.07 -18.45
C PHE A 213 27.31 -35.30 -17.73
N VAL A 214 27.59 -36.50 -18.25
CA VAL A 214 27.17 -37.77 -17.62
C VAL A 214 27.79 -37.91 -16.23
N GLY A 215 29.07 -37.57 -16.06
CA GLY A 215 29.73 -37.61 -14.77
C GLY A 215 29.09 -36.69 -13.72
N LEU A 216 28.74 -35.45 -14.12
CA LEU A 216 28.08 -34.48 -13.25
C LEU A 216 26.67 -34.93 -12.85
N VAL A 217 25.86 -35.40 -13.81
CA VAL A 217 24.50 -35.89 -13.54
C VAL A 217 24.52 -37.15 -12.67
N ALA A 218 25.43 -38.09 -12.94
CA ALA A 218 25.59 -39.30 -12.14
C ALA A 218 26.00 -38.97 -10.69
N GLY A 219 26.94 -38.04 -10.51
CA GLY A 219 27.34 -37.57 -9.18
C GLY A 219 26.19 -36.90 -8.43
N ALA A 220 25.46 -35.99 -9.08
CA ALA A 220 24.31 -35.32 -8.48
C ALA A 220 23.17 -36.28 -8.13
N LEU A 221 22.94 -37.30 -8.97
CA LEU A 221 21.97 -38.35 -8.71
C LEU A 221 22.35 -39.17 -7.47
N LEU A 222 23.62 -39.58 -7.33
CA LEU A 222 24.11 -40.30 -6.15
C LEU A 222 23.88 -39.49 -4.87
N THR A 223 24.21 -38.19 -4.87
CA THR A 223 23.95 -37.30 -3.73
C THR A 223 22.45 -37.19 -3.40
N LYS A 224 21.58 -37.10 -4.42
CA LYS A 224 20.12 -37.03 -4.20
C LYS A 224 19.59 -38.35 -3.63
N ILE A 225 20.07 -39.50 -4.12
CA ILE A 225 19.72 -40.83 -3.61
C ILE A 225 20.12 -40.95 -2.13
N GLU A 226 21.33 -40.55 -1.77
CA GLU A 226 21.77 -40.52 -0.37
C GLU A 226 20.88 -39.60 0.49
N ALA A 227 20.54 -38.41 0.00
CA ALA A 227 19.72 -37.43 0.72
C ALA A 227 18.29 -37.90 1.01
N VAL A 228 17.71 -38.75 0.17
CA VAL A 228 16.37 -39.33 0.41
C VAL A 228 16.39 -40.59 1.28
N GLY A 229 17.56 -41.02 1.75
CA GLY A 229 17.71 -42.19 2.64
C GLY A 229 18.40 -43.40 2.02
N GLY A 230 19.05 -43.25 0.86
CA GLY A 230 19.84 -44.30 0.20
C GLY A 230 19.07 -45.07 -0.87
N GLN A 231 19.78 -46.01 -1.51
CA GLN A 231 19.31 -46.73 -2.70
C GLN A 231 17.99 -47.48 -2.46
N ASP A 232 17.84 -48.16 -1.33
CA ASP A 232 16.65 -48.96 -1.03
C ASP A 232 15.38 -48.08 -0.94
N VAL A 233 15.51 -46.87 -0.37
CA VAL A 233 14.39 -45.92 -0.30
C VAL A 233 14.08 -45.39 -1.70
N TRP A 234 15.10 -45.04 -2.48
CA TRP A 234 14.95 -44.57 -3.85
C TRP A 234 14.25 -45.58 -4.76
N GLU A 235 14.64 -46.86 -4.71
CA GLU A 235 14.03 -47.93 -5.50
C GLU A 235 12.58 -48.23 -5.07
N SER A 236 12.23 -47.96 -3.82
CA SER A 236 10.87 -48.12 -3.31
C SER A 236 9.90 -46.99 -3.71
N MET A 237 10.41 -45.87 -4.24
CA MET A 237 9.60 -44.73 -4.67
C MET A 237 8.88 -44.98 -6.00
N SER A 238 7.69 -44.37 -6.14
CA SER A 238 6.97 -44.38 -7.41
C SER A 238 7.76 -43.67 -8.51
N ASP A 239 7.44 -43.96 -9.77
CA ASP A 239 8.06 -43.28 -10.91
C ASP A 239 7.86 -41.76 -10.84
N ASP A 240 6.69 -41.30 -10.42
CA ASP A 240 6.39 -39.87 -10.24
C ASP A 240 7.26 -39.21 -9.15
N GLN A 241 7.48 -39.91 -8.03
CA GLN A 241 8.35 -39.41 -6.96
C GLN A 241 9.81 -39.33 -7.42
N ARG A 242 10.30 -40.36 -8.11
CA ARG A 242 11.65 -40.36 -8.70
C ARG A 242 11.79 -39.27 -9.75
N LEU A 243 10.79 -39.07 -10.61
CA LEU A 243 10.78 -37.99 -11.60
C LEU A 243 10.83 -36.61 -10.93
N GLY A 244 10.07 -36.39 -9.86
CA GLY A 244 10.14 -35.17 -9.06
C GLY A 244 11.54 -34.92 -8.50
N HIS A 245 12.16 -35.94 -7.90
CA HIS A 245 13.52 -35.83 -7.39
C HIS A 245 14.59 -35.66 -8.48
N HIS A 246 14.42 -36.25 -9.66
CA HIS A 246 15.27 -35.99 -10.82
C HIS A 246 15.16 -34.52 -11.25
N GLY A 247 13.95 -33.97 -11.29
CA GLY A 247 13.71 -32.55 -11.55
C GLY A 247 14.44 -31.66 -10.55
N ASP A 248 14.23 -31.88 -9.25
CA ASP A 248 14.92 -31.15 -8.17
C ASP A 248 16.44 -31.21 -8.30
N MET A 249 16.96 -32.40 -8.60
CA MET A 249 18.40 -32.64 -8.72
C MET A 249 18.99 -31.87 -9.90
N LEU A 250 18.34 -31.90 -11.06
CA LEU A 250 18.80 -31.15 -12.23
C LEU A 250 18.72 -29.64 -12.00
N LEU A 251 17.69 -29.15 -11.32
CA LEU A 251 17.58 -27.75 -10.91
C LEU A 251 18.75 -27.34 -10.01
N GLY A 252 18.99 -28.08 -8.92
CA GLY A 252 20.09 -27.80 -7.99
C GLY A 252 21.47 -27.94 -8.61
N LEU A 253 21.66 -28.88 -9.55
CA LEU A 253 22.90 -29.04 -10.29
C LEU A 253 23.20 -27.80 -11.15
N LYS A 254 22.21 -27.30 -11.89
CA LYS A 254 22.34 -26.08 -12.69
C LYS A 254 22.69 -24.87 -11.83
N GLU A 255 22.01 -24.68 -10.70
CA GLU A 255 22.33 -23.58 -9.77
C GLU A 255 23.76 -23.69 -9.21
N THR A 256 24.21 -24.91 -8.87
CA THR A 256 25.56 -25.15 -8.34
C THR A 256 26.63 -24.83 -9.39
N ILE A 257 26.46 -25.35 -10.61
CA ILE A 257 27.38 -25.10 -11.73
C ILE A 257 27.37 -23.62 -12.10
N GLY A 258 26.17 -23.01 -12.17
CA GLY A 258 25.99 -21.60 -12.46
C GLY A 258 26.67 -20.69 -11.45
N SER A 259 26.58 -21.03 -10.16
CA SER A 259 27.28 -20.30 -9.08
C SER A 259 28.79 -20.42 -9.22
N ALA A 260 29.31 -21.62 -9.52
CA ALA A 260 30.74 -21.81 -9.76
C ALA A 260 31.22 -21.04 -11.01
N PHE A 261 30.43 -21.04 -12.09
CA PHE A 261 30.72 -20.29 -13.31
C PHE A 261 30.67 -18.78 -13.07
N TYR A 262 29.65 -18.30 -12.36
CA TYR A 262 29.53 -16.91 -11.94
C TYR A 262 30.80 -16.42 -11.24
N GLU A 263 31.40 -17.22 -10.35
CA GLU A 263 32.62 -16.81 -9.64
C GLU A 263 33.82 -16.55 -10.56
N THR A 264 33.84 -17.21 -11.72
CA THR A 264 34.88 -17.02 -12.74
C THR A 264 34.64 -15.82 -13.67
N LEU A 265 33.46 -15.22 -13.63
CA LEU A 265 33.11 -14.09 -14.49
C LEU A 265 33.93 -12.83 -14.12
N PRO A 266 34.31 -12.01 -15.11
CA PRO A 266 34.85 -10.67 -14.85
C PRO A 266 33.83 -9.78 -14.12
N ASP A 267 34.31 -8.82 -13.34
CA ASP A 267 33.46 -7.92 -12.53
C ASP A 267 32.37 -7.21 -13.33
N VAL A 268 32.65 -6.85 -14.59
CA VAL A 268 31.67 -6.22 -15.49
C VAL A 268 30.48 -7.16 -15.78
N GLN A 269 30.75 -8.46 -15.95
CA GLN A 269 29.70 -9.45 -16.19
C GLN A 269 28.98 -9.83 -14.91
N LYS A 270 29.70 -9.94 -13.78
CA LYS A 270 29.09 -10.10 -12.45
C LYS A 270 28.12 -8.95 -12.16
N ARG A 271 28.53 -7.70 -12.43
CA ARG A 271 27.69 -6.51 -12.26
C ARG A 271 26.38 -6.60 -13.04
N ALA A 272 26.40 -7.09 -14.27
CA ALA A 272 25.17 -7.26 -15.06
C ALA A 272 24.22 -8.32 -14.47
N VAL A 273 24.77 -9.36 -13.83
CA VAL A 273 23.99 -10.41 -13.14
C VAL A 273 23.44 -9.94 -11.80
N ASP A 274 24.22 -9.13 -11.07
CA ASP A 274 23.86 -8.63 -9.73
C ASP A 274 23.05 -7.33 -9.76
N LEU A 275 22.87 -6.72 -10.94
CA LEU A 275 22.18 -5.44 -11.05
C LEU A 275 20.71 -5.60 -10.65
N PHE A 276 20.38 -5.09 -9.46
CA PHE A 276 19.01 -4.97 -8.99
C PHE A 276 18.83 -3.64 -8.27
N ILE A 277 17.92 -2.80 -8.78
CA ILE A 277 17.66 -1.47 -8.23
C ILE A 277 16.21 -1.40 -7.75
N TRP A 278 16.02 -1.25 -6.43
CA TRP A 278 14.74 -0.87 -5.86
C TRP A 278 14.62 0.65 -5.80
N VAL A 279 13.45 1.18 -6.17
CA VAL A 279 13.13 2.60 -6.02
C VAL A 279 11.71 2.78 -5.52
N GLY A 280 11.55 3.57 -4.45
CA GLY A 280 10.24 3.83 -3.88
C GLY A 280 9.47 4.92 -4.64
N CYS A 281 8.16 4.81 -4.69
CA CYS A 281 7.25 5.74 -5.37
C CYS A 281 7.45 7.19 -4.89
N CYS A 282 7.62 8.14 -5.82
CA CYS A 282 7.85 9.55 -5.50
C CYS A 282 6.65 10.24 -4.85
N MET A 283 5.43 9.78 -5.15
CA MET A 283 4.19 10.29 -4.57
C MET A 283 4.13 10.06 -3.06
N HIS A 284 4.57 8.88 -2.62
CA HIS A 284 4.64 8.51 -1.21
C HIS A 284 5.72 9.29 -0.47
N LYS A 285 6.82 9.68 -1.14
CA LYS A 285 7.85 10.54 -0.55
C LYS A 285 7.26 11.91 -0.16
N GLU A 286 6.55 12.55 -1.10
CA GLU A 286 5.90 13.84 -0.87
C GLU A 286 4.84 13.75 0.24
N MET A 287 3.93 12.77 0.14
CA MET A 287 2.84 12.61 1.11
C MET A 287 3.37 12.34 2.53
N ASN A 288 4.39 11.49 2.66
CA ASN A 288 4.97 11.23 3.97
C ASN A 288 5.72 12.45 4.50
N SER A 289 6.36 13.25 3.64
CA SER A 289 6.99 14.51 4.06
C SER A 289 5.97 15.53 4.59
N VAL A 290 4.78 15.62 3.99
CA VAL A 290 3.67 16.41 4.55
C VAL A 290 3.22 15.87 5.92
N LYS A 291 3.10 14.54 6.07
CA LYS A 291 2.77 13.92 7.38
C LYS A 291 3.84 14.22 8.44
N GLY A 292 5.11 14.16 8.06
CA GLY A 292 6.24 14.49 8.94
C GLY A 292 6.22 15.94 9.38
N GLY A 293 5.99 16.86 8.44
CA GLY A 293 5.82 18.29 8.74
C GLY A 293 4.64 18.56 9.66
N ASN A 294 3.47 17.97 9.36
CA ASN A 294 2.29 18.12 10.22
C ASN A 294 2.53 17.60 11.63
N THR A 295 3.20 16.45 11.78
CA THR A 295 3.54 15.89 13.10
C THR A 295 4.42 16.84 13.90
N ALA A 296 5.46 17.41 13.28
CA ALA A 296 6.37 18.35 13.94
C ALA A 296 5.66 19.66 14.31
N MET A 297 4.84 20.20 13.41
CA MET A 297 4.03 21.39 13.64
C MET A 297 3.07 21.22 14.82
N MET A 298 2.30 20.12 14.87
CA MET A 298 1.39 19.86 15.99
C MET A 298 2.13 19.73 17.33
N ALA A 299 3.31 19.10 17.32
CA ALA A 299 4.14 18.94 18.53
C ALA A 299 4.71 20.27 19.04
N TRP A 300 4.92 21.25 18.15
CA TRP A 300 5.54 22.54 18.48
C TRP A 300 4.75 23.31 19.54
N TRP A 301 3.41 23.33 19.46
CA TRP A 301 2.56 24.07 20.39
C TRP A 301 2.82 23.69 21.85
N ALA A 302 2.74 22.39 22.14
CA ALA A 302 2.98 21.85 23.47
C ALA A 302 4.45 22.02 23.91
N ALA A 303 5.40 21.78 23.00
CA ALA A 303 6.83 21.91 23.29
C ALA A 303 7.24 23.34 23.69
N ASN A 304 6.51 24.35 23.18
CA ASN A 304 6.76 25.76 23.45
C ASN A 304 5.80 26.38 24.47
N GLN A 305 4.94 25.57 25.10
CA GLN A 305 3.96 26.02 26.09
C GLN A 305 3.01 27.12 25.56
N VAL A 306 2.72 27.08 24.25
CA VAL A 306 1.77 27.98 23.59
C VAL A 306 0.44 27.23 23.42
N PRO A 307 -0.71 27.85 23.73
CA PRO A 307 -2.01 27.24 23.44
C PRO A 307 -2.11 26.87 21.95
N GLY A 308 -2.30 25.58 21.69
CA GLY A 308 -2.44 25.06 20.32
C GLY A 308 -3.88 25.14 19.81
N PRO A 309 -4.13 24.54 18.62
CA PRO A 309 -5.44 24.48 18.01
C PRO A 309 -6.52 23.92 18.93
N ILE A 310 -7.75 24.44 18.78
CA ILE A 310 -8.91 23.95 19.53
C ILE A 310 -9.16 22.46 19.26
N LEU A 311 -9.63 21.75 20.29
CA LEU A 311 -10.00 20.34 20.17
C LEU A 311 -11.28 20.20 19.32
N LEU A 312 -11.29 19.27 18.37
CA LEU A 312 -12.41 19.03 17.44
C LEU A 312 -13.01 17.62 17.67
N PRO A 313 -13.65 17.38 18.83
CA PRO A 313 -14.13 16.06 19.22
C PRO A 313 -15.32 15.60 18.36
N ASN A 314 -15.45 14.29 18.14
CA ASN A 314 -16.67 13.71 17.58
C ASN A 314 -17.87 13.90 18.54
N LYS A 315 -19.09 13.59 18.10
CA LYS A 315 -20.32 13.86 18.88
C LYS A 315 -20.30 13.18 20.27
N PHE A 316 -19.79 11.95 20.34
CA PHE A 316 -19.73 11.19 21.59
C PHE A 316 -18.69 11.77 22.54
N ASN A 317 -17.49 12.07 22.04
CA ASN A 317 -16.43 12.67 22.84
C ASN A 317 -16.84 14.07 23.31
N ALA A 318 -17.48 14.87 22.45
CA ALA A 318 -17.98 16.19 22.79
C ALA A 318 -18.93 16.14 23.99
N ALA A 319 -19.88 15.20 24.01
CA ALA A 319 -20.82 15.02 25.13
C ALA A 319 -20.12 14.70 26.46
N ASN A 320 -19.01 13.95 26.42
CA ASN A 320 -18.21 13.63 27.59
C ASN A 320 -17.34 14.80 28.07
N LEU A 321 -17.02 15.75 27.18
CA LEU A 321 -16.14 16.88 27.49
C LEU A 321 -16.88 18.18 27.76
N THR A 322 -18.14 18.33 27.32
CA THR A 322 -18.89 19.61 27.36
C THR A 322 -19.06 20.25 28.74
N HIS A 323 -18.93 19.47 29.81
CA HIS A 323 -19.08 19.99 31.19
C HIS A 323 -17.74 20.47 31.78
N LEU A 324 -16.61 20.15 31.14
CA LEU A 324 -15.29 20.56 31.60
C LEU A 324 -15.02 22.00 31.17
N THR A 325 -14.59 22.84 32.13
CA THR A 325 -14.15 24.20 31.84
C THR A 325 -12.71 24.22 31.33
N ASN A 326 -11.84 23.35 31.88
CA ASN A 326 -10.52 23.06 31.32
C ASN A 326 -10.39 21.58 31.01
N LEU A 327 -9.84 21.25 29.84
CA LEU A 327 -9.63 19.87 29.41
C LEU A 327 -8.64 19.11 30.33
N SER A 328 -7.75 19.83 31.02
CA SER A 328 -6.84 19.26 32.02
C SER A 328 -7.56 18.68 33.24
N ASP A 329 -8.82 19.06 33.45
CA ASP A 329 -9.61 18.64 34.62
C ASP A 329 -10.27 17.27 34.38
N ALA A 330 -10.07 16.66 33.20
CA ALA A 330 -10.54 15.33 32.85
C ALA A 330 -10.05 14.29 33.87
N SER A 331 -10.98 13.75 34.65
CA SER A 331 -10.69 12.91 35.81
C SER A 331 -11.25 11.50 35.63
N THR A 332 -12.43 11.37 35.01
CA THR A 332 -13.08 10.08 34.80
C THR A 332 -12.43 9.30 33.64
N PRO A 333 -12.52 7.96 33.65
CA PRO A 333 -12.03 7.16 32.52
C PRO A 333 -12.68 7.52 31.17
N ALA A 334 -13.95 7.94 31.19
CA ALA A 334 -14.68 8.35 29.99
C ALA A 334 -14.19 9.71 29.46
N GLU A 335 -13.97 10.70 30.32
CA GLU A 335 -13.39 12.01 29.94
C GLU A 335 -11.98 11.85 29.39
N LYS A 336 -11.13 11.07 30.07
CA LYS A 336 -9.75 10.82 29.61
C LYS A 336 -9.74 10.15 28.25
N ARG A 337 -10.58 9.13 28.06
CA ARG A 337 -10.71 8.46 26.75
C ARG A 337 -11.24 9.42 25.67
N ALA A 338 -12.21 10.28 26.01
CA ALA A 338 -12.74 11.27 25.08
C ALA A 338 -11.69 12.31 24.68
N LEU A 339 -10.83 12.74 25.63
CA LEU A 339 -9.72 13.64 25.37
C LEU A 339 -8.64 12.98 24.51
N GLU A 340 -8.21 11.77 24.87
CA GLU A 340 -7.21 11.00 24.14
C GLU A 340 -7.68 10.61 22.72
N GLY A 341 -8.98 10.34 22.55
CA GLY A 341 -9.60 9.98 21.28
C GLY A 341 -10.02 11.16 20.40
N SER A 342 -9.76 12.40 20.82
CA SER A 342 -10.09 13.60 20.05
C SER A 342 -8.84 14.26 19.49
N THR A 343 -8.96 14.85 18.31
CA THR A 343 -7.85 15.51 17.59
C THR A 343 -8.19 16.96 17.28
N CYS A 344 -7.17 17.74 16.87
CA CYS A 344 -7.26 19.17 16.61
C CYS A 344 -6.48 19.56 15.35
N GLY A 345 -6.46 20.85 15.03
CA GLY A 345 -5.56 21.40 14.02
C GLY A 345 -6.05 21.35 12.58
N GLY A 346 -5.21 21.82 11.66
CA GLY A 346 -5.54 22.05 10.26
C GLY A 346 -5.95 20.76 9.53
N VAL A 347 -5.20 19.67 9.73
CA VAL A 347 -5.54 18.37 9.11
C VAL A 347 -6.89 17.86 9.62
N LYS A 348 -7.19 17.96 10.91
CA LYS A 348 -8.52 17.56 11.42
C LYS A 348 -9.63 18.46 10.87
N ALA A 349 -9.40 19.76 10.78
CA ALA A 349 -10.36 20.71 10.18
C ALA A 349 -10.67 20.36 8.72
N THR A 350 -9.64 20.08 7.91
CA THR A 350 -9.82 19.64 6.52
C THR A 350 -10.57 18.30 6.45
N SER A 351 -10.27 17.32 7.30
CA SER A 351 -11.03 16.06 7.36
C SER A 351 -12.51 16.27 7.66
N ILE A 352 -12.84 17.17 8.60
CA ILE A 352 -14.25 17.51 8.91
C ILE A 352 -14.89 18.21 7.70
N ALA A 353 -14.17 19.12 7.04
CA ALA A 353 -14.63 19.76 5.82
C ALA A 353 -14.90 18.75 4.71
N GLY A 354 -14.04 17.75 4.50
CA GLY A 354 -14.30 16.67 3.56
C GLY A 354 -15.55 15.86 3.92
N LEU A 355 -15.72 15.49 5.19
CA LEU A 355 -16.93 14.80 5.66
C LEU A 355 -18.22 15.62 5.43
N LEU A 356 -18.15 16.95 5.49
CA LEU A 356 -19.30 17.81 5.24
C LEU A 356 -19.51 18.11 3.75
N LEU A 357 -18.43 18.40 3.02
CA LEU A 357 -18.46 19.07 1.71
C LEU A 357 -18.02 18.17 0.55
N ASN A 358 -17.49 16.97 0.83
CA ASN A 358 -17.11 15.93 -0.15
C ASN A 358 -17.10 14.53 0.49
N HIS A 359 -18.27 14.05 0.90
CA HIS A 359 -18.43 12.87 1.74
C HIS A 359 -18.33 11.59 0.88
N LYS A 360 -17.75 10.52 1.44
CA LYS A 360 -17.52 9.26 0.74
C LYS A 360 -18.79 8.49 0.34
N ASP A 361 -19.87 8.71 1.09
CA ASP A 361 -21.22 8.22 0.81
C ASP A 361 -21.97 9.33 0.07
N ASP A 362 -22.37 9.06 -1.16
CA ASP A 362 -23.00 10.00 -2.09
C ASP A 362 -24.40 10.45 -1.64
N LYS A 363 -24.98 9.78 -0.64
CA LYS A 363 -26.26 10.18 -0.03
C LYS A 363 -26.13 11.09 1.19
N LYS A 364 -24.90 11.37 1.65
CA LYS A 364 -24.65 12.10 2.89
C LYS A 364 -23.81 13.35 2.64
N GLY A 365 -23.98 14.35 3.51
CA GLY A 365 -23.22 15.61 3.48
C GLY A 365 -23.94 16.71 2.70
N LEU A 366 -23.17 17.73 2.31
CA LEU A 366 -23.65 19.01 1.81
C LEU A 366 -23.10 19.34 0.41
N GLN A 367 -22.56 18.35 -0.32
CA GLN A 367 -21.76 18.52 -1.55
C GLN A 367 -22.53 19.31 -2.62
N ASP A 368 -23.71 18.84 -3.01
CA ASP A 368 -24.50 19.49 -4.07
C ASP A 368 -24.95 20.89 -3.66
N THR A 369 -25.36 21.05 -2.39
CA THR A 369 -25.74 22.34 -1.83
C THR A 369 -24.55 23.31 -1.80
N TYR A 370 -23.36 22.81 -1.46
CA TYR A 370 -22.10 23.56 -1.47
C TYR A 370 -21.77 24.03 -2.88
N VAL A 371 -21.79 23.14 -3.87
CA VAL A 371 -21.51 23.47 -5.28
C VAL A 371 -22.47 24.53 -5.81
N LEU A 372 -23.77 24.38 -5.54
CA LEU A 372 -24.78 25.35 -5.98
C LEU A 372 -24.62 26.72 -5.31
N TRP A 373 -24.31 26.73 -4.01
CA TRP A 373 -24.12 27.98 -3.28
C TRP A 373 -22.83 28.71 -3.71
N PHE A 374 -21.72 27.99 -3.84
CA PHE A 374 -20.46 28.56 -4.33
C PHE A 374 -20.59 29.01 -5.80
N TYR A 375 -21.36 28.30 -6.64
CA TYR A 375 -21.69 28.79 -7.99
C TYR A 375 -22.41 30.15 -7.95
N LYS A 376 -23.38 30.31 -7.05
CA LYS A 376 -24.10 31.58 -6.88
C LYS A 376 -23.17 32.72 -6.46
N VAL A 377 -22.21 32.46 -5.57
CA VAL A 377 -21.36 33.51 -4.98
C VAL A 377 -20.12 33.81 -5.85
N LEU A 378 -19.50 32.78 -6.43
CA LEU A 378 -18.27 32.91 -7.23
C LEU A 378 -18.51 32.96 -8.74
N GLY A 379 -19.70 32.57 -9.22
CA GLY A 379 -20.04 32.53 -10.64
C GLY A 379 -19.59 31.27 -11.38
N TYR A 380 -18.95 30.32 -10.70
CA TYR A 380 -18.51 29.04 -11.26
C TYR A 380 -18.61 27.91 -10.24
N ALA A 381 -18.82 26.69 -10.74
CA ALA A 381 -18.99 25.51 -9.89
C ALA A 381 -17.61 25.11 -9.32
N THR A 382 -17.52 25.04 -8.00
CA THR A 382 -16.31 24.60 -7.28
C THR A 382 -16.68 23.39 -6.44
N TYR A 383 -15.99 22.27 -6.67
CA TYR A 383 -16.11 21.08 -5.84
C TYR A 383 -15.08 21.14 -4.72
N PHE A 384 -15.49 20.80 -3.50
CA PHE A 384 -14.54 20.74 -2.40
C PHE A 384 -13.54 19.58 -2.63
N PRO A 385 -12.23 19.77 -2.38
CA PRO A 385 -11.23 18.73 -2.57
C PRO A 385 -11.54 17.45 -1.76
N ASP A 386 -11.06 16.31 -2.23
CA ASP A 386 -11.07 15.08 -1.43
C ASP A 386 -10.08 15.24 -0.26
N THR A 387 -10.36 14.60 0.87
CA THR A 387 -9.53 14.62 2.09
C THR A 387 -9.18 13.21 2.54
N SER A 388 -9.13 12.27 1.59
CA SER A 388 -8.73 10.89 1.85
C SER A 388 -7.22 10.79 2.08
N ASN A 389 -6.84 10.01 3.10
CA ASN A 389 -5.45 9.67 3.41
C ASN A 389 -4.73 8.88 2.29
N THR A 390 -5.48 8.32 1.33
CA THR A 390 -4.93 7.57 0.19
C THR A 390 -4.76 8.43 -1.05
N ARG A 391 -5.14 9.71 -1.01
CA ARG A 391 -4.90 10.66 -2.10
C ARG A 391 -3.79 11.62 -1.71
N PHE A 392 -2.77 11.70 -2.55
CA PHE A 392 -1.66 12.63 -2.38
C PHE A 392 -2.15 14.09 -2.37
N GLN A 393 -1.53 14.93 -1.54
CA GLN A 393 -1.81 16.36 -1.39
C GLN A 393 -3.26 16.72 -0.97
N SER A 394 -4.11 15.75 -0.61
CA SER A 394 -5.54 15.94 -0.35
C SER A 394 -5.84 17.00 0.71
N HIS A 395 -5.19 16.90 1.87
CA HIS A 395 -5.32 17.88 2.96
C HIS A 395 -4.75 19.26 2.59
N CYS A 396 -3.68 19.31 1.80
CA CYS A 396 -3.14 20.59 1.33
C CYS A 396 -4.11 21.28 0.36
N ALA A 397 -4.69 20.55 -0.59
CA ALA A 397 -5.70 21.08 -1.50
C ALA A 397 -6.94 21.59 -0.73
N ALA A 398 -7.41 20.82 0.25
CA ALA A 398 -8.51 21.24 1.12
C ALA A 398 -8.15 22.49 1.94
N ALA A 399 -6.94 22.56 2.49
CA ALA A 399 -6.45 23.75 3.19
C ALA A 399 -6.42 24.98 2.28
N THR A 400 -5.97 24.83 1.03
CA THR A 400 -5.98 25.90 0.01
C THR A 400 -7.38 26.48 -0.18
N VAL A 401 -8.40 25.62 -0.36
CA VAL A 401 -9.79 26.06 -0.54
C VAL A 401 -10.36 26.71 0.73
N LEU A 402 -10.07 26.16 1.90
CA LEU A 402 -10.52 26.72 3.18
C LEU A 402 -9.89 28.09 3.50
N ILE A 403 -8.60 28.29 3.19
CA ILE A 403 -7.92 29.58 3.38
C ILE A 403 -8.41 30.61 2.35
N LEU A 404 -8.50 30.23 1.06
CA LEU A 404 -8.90 31.14 0.00
C LEU A 404 -10.32 31.71 0.23
N HIS A 405 -11.22 30.89 0.77
CA HIS A 405 -12.63 31.22 0.94
C HIS A 405 -13.10 31.12 2.39
N THR A 406 -12.25 31.42 3.38
CA THR A 406 -12.57 31.23 4.81
C THR A 406 -13.89 31.87 5.22
N LEU A 407 -14.11 33.14 4.86
CA LEU A 407 -15.35 33.87 5.20
C LEU A 407 -16.57 33.25 4.53
N LEU A 408 -16.45 32.88 3.25
CA LEU A 408 -17.54 32.26 2.50
C LEU A 408 -17.91 30.88 3.07
N HIS A 409 -16.94 30.09 3.52
CA HIS A 409 -17.24 28.81 4.19
C HIS A 409 -18.01 29.03 5.50
N ARG A 410 -17.70 30.08 6.26
CA ARG A 410 -18.47 30.43 7.47
C ARG A 410 -19.89 30.88 7.13
N GLU A 411 -20.05 31.78 6.16
CA GLU A 411 -21.38 32.21 5.69
C GLU A 411 -22.21 31.05 5.15
N PHE A 412 -21.59 30.11 4.43
CA PHE A 412 -22.24 28.89 3.97
C PHE A 412 -22.74 28.05 5.15
N LEU A 413 -21.89 27.80 6.16
CA LEU A 413 -22.29 27.03 7.35
C LEU A 413 -23.41 27.72 8.13
N GLU A 414 -23.40 29.06 8.23
CA GLU A 414 -24.48 29.83 8.84
C GLU A 414 -25.79 29.70 8.07
N MET A 415 -25.74 29.75 6.73
CA MET A 415 -26.92 29.51 5.89
C MET A 415 -27.48 28.10 6.16
N ILE A 416 -26.62 27.08 6.21
CA ILE A 416 -27.04 25.70 6.49
C ILE A 416 -27.70 25.60 7.87
N LYS A 417 -27.07 26.16 8.90
CA LYS A 417 -27.63 26.23 10.26
C LYS A 417 -29.01 26.88 10.27
N ASN A 418 -29.16 28.04 9.64
CA ASN A 418 -30.38 28.83 9.65
C ASN A 418 -31.50 28.22 8.78
N GLY A 419 -31.15 27.40 7.79
CA GLY A 419 -32.09 26.70 6.91
C GLY A 419 -32.77 25.47 7.53
N LYS A 420 -32.32 24.99 8.69
CA LYS A 420 -32.87 23.79 9.34
C LYS A 420 -34.24 24.07 9.95
N LYS A 421 -35.25 23.32 9.50
CA LYS A 421 -36.66 23.47 9.92
C LYS A 421 -36.89 23.29 11.42
N ASP A 422 -36.12 22.41 12.05
CA ASP A 422 -36.20 22.09 13.47
C ASP A 422 -35.49 23.11 14.36
N ARG A 423 -34.79 24.09 13.77
CA ARG A 423 -33.96 25.08 14.47
C ARG A 423 -32.92 24.44 15.40
N SER A 424 -32.43 23.25 15.06
CA SER A 424 -31.44 22.48 15.83
C SER A 424 -30.06 23.15 15.95
N GLY A 425 -29.82 24.25 15.21
CA GLY A 425 -28.54 24.94 15.21
C GLY A 425 -27.47 24.16 14.44
N PHE A 426 -26.20 24.33 14.83
CA PHE A 426 -25.11 23.58 14.22
C PHE A 426 -25.14 22.12 14.66
N THR A 427 -24.94 21.19 13.72
CA THR A 427 -24.50 19.83 14.11
C THR A 427 -23.10 19.90 14.71
N ASN A 428 -22.67 18.83 15.41
CA ASN A 428 -21.32 18.81 15.97
C ASN A 428 -20.22 18.99 14.91
N LEU A 429 -20.37 18.35 13.73
CA LEU A 429 -19.41 18.51 12.64
C LEU A 429 -19.41 19.95 12.09
N GLU A 430 -20.58 20.53 11.86
CA GLU A 430 -20.68 21.91 11.37
C GLU A 430 -20.10 22.91 12.37
N ARG A 431 -20.36 22.73 13.67
CA ARG A 431 -19.82 23.58 14.73
C ARG A 431 -18.29 23.46 14.80
N ASN A 432 -17.77 22.24 14.80
CA ASN A 432 -16.32 22.02 14.83
C ASN A 432 -15.63 22.70 13.65
N LEU A 433 -16.18 22.58 12.43
CA LEU A 433 -15.61 23.27 11.27
C LEU A 433 -15.75 24.80 11.39
N TYR A 434 -16.92 25.28 11.82
CA TYR A 434 -17.17 26.71 11.98
C TYR A 434 -16.20 27.36 12.99
N GLU A 435 -15.98 26.71 14.14
CA GLU A 435 -15.04 27.15 15.17
C GLU A 435 -13.58 27.03 14.71
N ALA A 436 -13.23 25.95 13.99
CA ALA A 436 -11.90 25.77 13.41
C ALA A 436 -11.53 26.89 12.40
N LEU A 437 -12.51 27.43 11.69
CA LEU A 437 -12.32 28.54 10.74
C LEU A 437 -12.31 29.93 11.41
N ASP A 438 -12.41 29.99 12.74
CA ASP A 438 -12.23 31.19 13.56
C ASP A 438 -11.01 31.10 14.50
N ASP A 439 -10.53 29.89 14.73
CA ASP A 439 -9.38 29.62 15.61
C ASP A 439 -8.05 29.98 14.95
N ILE A 440 -7.33 30.94 15.54
CA ILE A 440 -6.05 31.46 15.03
C ILE A 440 -5.01 30.35 14.90
N ALA A 441 -4.93 29.42 15.86
CA ALA A 441 -3.95 28.35 15.82
C ALA A 441 -4.26 27.35 14.69
N THR A 442 -5.53 26.96 14.51
CA THR A 442 -5.96 26.12 13.38
C THR A 442 -5.71 26.81 12.03
N LEU A 443 -6.05 28.09 11.89
CA LEU A 443 -5.78 28.86 10.68
C LEU A 443 -4.27 28.99 10.39
N THR A 444 -3.45 29.08 11.44
CA THR A 444 -1.99 29.07 11.31
C THR A 444 -1.49 27.76 10.70
N GLU A 445 -1.99 26.62 11.18
CA GLU A 445 -1.62 25.31 10.61
C GLU A 445 -2.10 25.15 9.15
N LEU A 446 -3.33 25.58 8.85
CA LEU A 446 -3.86 25.56 7.47
C LEU A 446 -3.01 26.44 6.54
N ALA A 447 -2.61 27.63 6.98
CA ALA A 447 -1.74 28.52 6.21
C ALA A 447 -0.37 27.88 5.93
N VAL A 448 0.20 27.13 6.87
CA VAL A 448 1.46 26.40 6.64
C VAL A 448 1.31 25.26 5.63
N LEU A 449 0.22 24.49 5.68
CA LEU A 449 -0.06 23.47 4.66
C LEU A 449 -0.16 24.09 3.26
N VAL A 450 -0.81 25.26 3.15
CA VAL A 450 -0.92 26.03 1.91
C VAL A 450 0.43 26.53 1.42
N LEU A 451 1.25 27.11 2.29
CA LEU A 451 2.58 27.58 1.90
C LEU A 451 3.44 26.42 1.42
N TYR A 452 3.46 25.30 2.16
CA TYR A 452 4.26 24.13 1.80
C TYR A 452 3.87 23.54 0.44
N VAL A 453 2.56 23.43 0.17
CA VAL A 453 2.12 22.83 -1.09
C VAL A 453 2.53 23.70 -2.28
N GLN A 454 2.45 25.03 -2.16
CA GLN A 454 2.85 25.96 -3.21
C GLN A 454 4.36 25.97 -3.46
N ILE A 455 5.18 25.87 -2.41
CA ILE A 455 6.63 26.08 -2.52
C ILE A 455 7.45 24.78 -2.70
N ILE A 456 6.93 23.62 -2.29
CA ILE A 456 7.59 22.32 -2.43
C ILE A 456 6.73 21.35 -3.23
N SER A 457 5.52 21.07 -2.76
CA SER A 457 4.78 19.91 -3.27
C SER A 457 4.38 20.07 -4.73
N HIS A 458 3.82 21.21 -5.15
CA HIS A 458 3.42 21.47 -6.54
C HIS A 458 4.62 21.43 -7.50
N PRO A 459 5.73 22.18 -7.27
CA PRO A 459 6.93 22.09 -8.12
C PRO A 459 7.49 20.66 -8.21
N TYR A 460 7.59 19.95 -7.07
CA TYR A 460 8.04 18.56 -7.06
C TYR A 460 7.12 17.67 -7.91
N MET A 461 5.81 17.85 -7.76
CA MET A 461 4.78 17.09 -8.45
C MET A 461 4.77 17.31 -9.97
N HIS A 462 5.02 18.54 -10.43
CA HIS A 462 5.16 18.83 -11.87
C HIS A 462 6.32 18.05 -12.49
N ILE A 463 7.44 17.94 -11.77
CA ILE A 463 8.60 17.20 -12.26
C ILE A 463 8.34 15.69 -12.25
N VAL A 464 7.88 15.13 -11.13
CA VAL A 464 7.75 13.66 -11.03
C VAL A 464 6.62 13.08 -11.86
N ARG A 465 5.60 13.87 -12.21
CA ARG A 465 4.54 13.48 -13.15
C ARG A 465 4.82 13.85 -14.61
N GLY A 466 6.02 14.36 -14.91
CA GLY A 466 6.45 14.62 -16.27
C GLY A 466 6.46 13.35 -17.14
N GLU A 467 6.27 13.52 -18.45
CA GLU A 467 6.33 12.41 -19.39
C GLU A 467 7.78 11.89 -19.50
N GLY A 468 7.96 10.57 -19.48
CA GLY A 468 9.28 9.94 -19.67
C GLY A 468 10.26 10.12 -18.50
N VAL A 469 9.76 10.48 -17.31
CA VAL A 469 10.61 10.66 -16.12
C VAL A 469 10.95 9.31 -15.50
N ASN A 470 12.24 9.00 -15.51
CA ASN A 470 12.82 7.84 -14.85
C ASN A 470 13.12 8.17 -13.38
N ALA A 471 12.59 7.37 -12.47
CA ALA A 471 12.78 7.53 -11.03
C ALA A 471 14.25 7.52 -10.62
N LEU A 472 15.09 6.76 -11.34
CA LEU A 472 16.51 6.61 -11.04
C LEU A 472 17.33 7.88 -11.31
N ASP A 473 16.81 8.80 -12.12
CA ASP A 473 17.46 10.07 -12.44
C ASP A 473 17.06 11.21 -11.47
N LEU A 474 16.19 10.93 -10.48
CA LEU A 474 15.64 11.95 -9.56
C LEU A 474 16.51 12.24 -8.32
N GLY A 475 17.69 11.63 -8.20
CA GLY A 475 18.62 11.90 -7.09
C GLY A 475 18.95 13.39 -6.90
N PRO A 476 19.24 14.18 -7.96
CA PRO A 476 19.38 15.63 -7.86
C PRO A 476 18.14 16.34 -7.33
N LEU A 477 16.95 16.00 -7.81
CA LEU A 477 15.68 16.60 -7.35
C LEU A 477 15.50 16.42 -5.84
N HIS A 478 15.77 15.23 -5.30
CA HIS A 478 15.65 14.99 -3.85
C HIS A 478 16.71 15.73 -3.04
N ARG A 479 17.90 15.98 -3.59
CA ARG A 479 18.88 16.88 -2.95
C ARG A 479 18.38 18.32 -2.94
N ASP A 480 17.90 18.81 -4.09
CA ASP A 480 17.43 20.18 -4.24
C ASP A 480 16.25 20.49 -3.30
N VAL A 481 15.30 19.54 -3.15
CA VAL A 481 14.21 19.65 -2.18
C VAL A 481 14.73 19.82 -0.75
N ARG A 482 15.69 19.00 -0.33
CA ARG A 482 16.27 19.07 1.02
C ARG A 482 17.03 20.37 1.24
N ASP A 483 17.83 20.78 0.26
CA ASP A 483 18.59 22.02 0.31
C ASP A 483 17.65 23.24 0.36
N HIS A 484 16.55 23.20 -0.40
CA HIS A 484 15.54 24.27 -0.38
C HIS A 484 14.81 24.35 0.96
N LEU A 485 14.42 23.21 1.53
CA LEU A 485 13.85 23.17 2.89
C LEU A 485 14.83 23.73 3.93
N GLN A 486 16.11 23.38 3.84
CA GLN A 486 17.13 23.90 4.74
C GLN A 486 17.29 25.43 4.59
N LYS A 487 17.24 25.96 3.36
CA LYS A 487 17.24 27.41 3.12
C LYS A 487 16.04 28.10 3.76
N ILE A 488 14.83 27.55 3.64
CA ILE A 488 13.62 28.10 4.25
C ILE A 488 13.70 28.05 5.78
N ILE A 489 14.20 26.95 6.36
CA ILE A 489 14.41 26.83 7.82
C ILE A 489 15.37 27.91 8.32
N SER A 490 16.48 28.12 7.60
CA SER A 490 17.48 29.12 7.96
C SER A 490 17.02 30.56 7.73
N ASN A 491 16.15 30.80 6.73
CA ASN A 491 15.61 32.11 6.42
C ASN A 491 14.12 32.02 6.03
N PRO A 492 13.19 31.99 7.00
CA PRO A 492 11.75 31.87 6.71
C PRO A 492 11.18 33.07 5.96
N ASP A 493 11.87 34.21 5.95
CA ASP A 493 11.46 35.41 5.21
C ASP A 493 11.50 35.23 3.70
N LEU A 494 12.19 34.20 3.19
CA LEU A 494 12.10 33.79 1.78
C LEU A 494 10.65 33.48 1.36
N VAL A 495 9.82 33.07 2.33
CA VAL A 495 8.41 32.71 2.13
C VAL A 495 7.47 33.73 2.79
N LEU A 496 7.83 34.22 3.99
CA LEU A 496 6.93 35.01 4.83
C LEU A 496 7.08 36.53 4.69
N SER A 497 8.10 37.01 3.97
CA SER A 497 8.26 38.44 3.73
C SER A 497 7.05 39.00 2.97
N PRO A 498 6.59 40.23 3.28
CA PRO A 498 5.59 40.94 2.46
C PRO A 498 6.01 41.14 1.00
N HIS A 499 7.31 41.00 0.72
CA HIS A 499 7.90 41.09 -0.61
C HIS A 499 8.37 39.72 -1.14
N ALA A 500 8.02 38.62 -0.48
CA ALA A 500 8.34 37.29 -0.95
C ALA A 500 7.66 37.05 -2.31
N THR A 501 8.47 36.65 -3.29
CA THR A 501 8.02 36.26 -4.63
C THR A 501 8.19 34.76 -4.80
N TYR A 502 7.56 34.21 -5.83
CA TYR A 502 7.73 32.81 -6.19
C TYR A 502 9.20 32.47 -6.52
N GLU A 503 9.96 33.41 -7.09
CA GLU A 503 11.38 33.25 -7.45
C GLU A 503 12.26 32.89 -6.24
N THR A 504 11.95 33.43 -5.06
CA THR A 504 12.69 33.15 -3.82
C THR A 504 12.05 32.04 -2.99
N ALA A 505 10.72 31.92 -3.05
CA ALA A 505 9.96 31.02 -2.18
C ALA A 505 9.87 29.60 -2.74
N CYS A 506 9.60 29.44 -4.04
CA CYS A 506 9.33 28.15 -4.65
C CYS A 506 10.60 27.38 -4.99
N LEU A 507 10.53 26.05 -4.90
CA LEU A 507 11.53 25.16 -5.47
C LEU A 507 11.67 25.46 -6.97
N TYR A 508 12.90 25.75 -7.41
CA TYR A 508 13.26 26.23 -8.76
C TYR A 508 12.70 27.61 -9.18
N GLY A 509 12.02 28.32 -8.28
CA GLY A 509 11.55 29.69 -8.56
C GLY A 509 10.48 29.77 -9.64
N GLU A 510 9.66 28.73 -9.81
CA GLU A 510 8.51 28.72 -10.72
C GLU A 510 7.28 29.39 -10.08
N ASP A 511 6.36 29.87 -10.92
CA ASP A 511 5.12 30.55 -10.50
C ASP A 511 4.30 29.70 -9.50
N TRP A 512 3.59 30.38 -8.59
CA TRP A 512 2.64 29.72 -7.69
C TRP A 512 1.49 29.09 -8.51
N GLU A 513 1.13 27.84 -8.21
CA GLU A 513 -0.03 27.18 -8.83
C GLU A 513 -1.34 27.90 -8.49
N THR A 514 -1.43 28.50 -7.30
CA THR A 514 -2.59 29.31 -6.89
C THR A 514 -2.14 30.63 -6.27
N PRO A 515 -1.79 31.66 -7.07
CA PRO A 515 -1.27 32.93 -6.54
C PRO A 515 -2.21 33.62 -5.56
N ALA A 516 -3.53 33.51 -5.79
CA ALA A 516 -4.55 34.11 -4.94
C ALA A 516 -4.51 33.61 -3.48
N VAL A 517 -4.13 32.34 -3.25
CA VAL A 517 -4.06 31.80 -1.88
C VAL A 517 -2.83 32.35 -1.14
N ILE A 518 -1.73 32.62 -1.85
CA ILE A 518 -0.54 33.22 -1.24
C ILE A 518 -0.84 34.65 -0.79
N VAL A 519 -1.48 35.45 -1.64
CA VAL A 519 -1.95 36.80 -1.28
C VAL A 519 -2.84 36.71 -0.04
N ARG A 520 -3.76 35.74 0.00
CA ARG A 520 -4.65 35.55 1.15
C ARG A 520 -3.89 35.21 2.44
N VAL A 521 -2.87 34.35 2.37
CA VAL A 521 -2.00 34.05 3.53
C VAL A 521 -1.23 35.29 3.97
N GLN A 522 -0.71 36.09 3.05
CA GLN A 522 -0.01 37.35 3.35
C GLN A 522 -0.91 38.36 4.06
N GLU A 523 -2.17 38.50 3.63
CA GLU A 523 -3.17 39.34 4.30
C GLU A 523 -3.47 38.85 5.73
N MET A 524 -3.49 37.53 5.94
CA MET A 524 -3.77 36.93 7.24
C MET A 524 -2.55 36.94 8.17
N ALA A 525 -1.33 36.95 7.64
CA ALA A 525 -0.09 36.80 8.41
C ALA A 525 0.04 37.74 9.63
N PRO A 526 -0.36 39.04 9.57
CA PRO A 526 -0.34 39.91 10.76
C PRO A 526 -1.23 39.43 11.91
N CYS A 527 -2.27 38.63 11.63
CA CYS A 527 -3.18 38.06 12.61
C CYS A 527 -2.79 36.64 13.05
N LEU A 528 -1.72 36.06 12.49
CA LEU A 528 -1.23 34.71 12.78
C LEU A 528 0.13 34.79 13.52
N PRO A 529 0.14 35.08 14.83
CA PRO A 529 1.35 35.43 15.58
C PRO A 529 2.42 34.32 15.59
N HIS A 530 2.01 33.06 15.39
CA HIS A 530 2.88 31.90 15.40
C HIS A 530 3.18 31.34 14.00
N LEU A 531 2.80 32.02 12.91
CA LEU A 531 3.00 31.54 11.54
C LEU A 531 4.47 31.19 11.24
N ARG A 532 5.40 32.07 11.62
CA ARG A 532 6.84 31.84 11.42
C ARG A 532 7.35 30.57 12.12
N PRO A 533 7.25 30.42 13.45
CA PRO A 533 7.80 29.25 14.11
C PRO A 533 7.09 27.95 13.72
N ILE A 534 5.79 28.00 13.40
CA ILE A 534 5.03 26.84 12.90
C ILE A 534 5.51 26.42 11.50
N LEU A 535 5.76 27.36 10.58
CA LEU A 535 6.34 27.05 9.28
C LEU A 535 7.71 26.37 9.43
N VAL A 536 8.57 26.89 10.31
CA VAL A 536 9.89 26.31 10.57
C VAL A 536 9.76 24.88 11.09
N ALA A 537 8.92 24.66 12.11
CA ALA A 537 8.69 23.32 12.67
C ALA A 537 8.17 22.33 11.62
N PHE A 538 7.27 22.78 10.74
CA PHE A 538 6.79 21.96 9.62
C PHE A 538 7.93 21.61 8.66
N CYS A 539 8.73 22.59 8.24
CA CYS A 539 9.84 22.37 7.33
C CYS A 539 10.91 21.45 7.93
N GLU A 540 11.21 21.55 9.23
CA GLU A 540 12.13 20.64 9.94
C GLU A 540 11.61 19.19 9.95
N GLY A 541 10.32 19.02 10.26
CA GLY A 541 9.66 17.71 10.20
C GLY A 541 9.66 17.11 8.80
N ALA A 542 9.33 17.93 7.79
CA ALA A 542 9.36 17.52 6.38
C ALA A 542 10.77 17.19 5.90
N LEU A 543 11.78 17.99 6.24
CA LEU A 543 13.18 17.77 5.87
C LEU A 543 13.69 16.43 6.43
N LYS A 544 13.42 16.16 7.71
CA LYS A 544 13.75 14.88 8.34
C LYS A 544 13.11 13.71 7.59
N THR A 545 11.86 13.84 7.19
CA THR A 545 11.17 12.79 6.43
C THR A 545 11.71 12.63 5.02
N TRP A 546 12.05 13.71 4.32
CA TRP A 546 12.73 13.64 3.02
C TRP A 546 14.03 12.86 3.12
N HIS A 547 14.84 13.06 4.17
CA HIS A 547 16.03 12.23 4.40
C HIS A 547 15.71 10.74 4.53
N CYS A 548 14.67 10.38 5.27
CA CYS A 548 14.28 8.98 5.45
C CYS A 548 13.74 8.34 4.17
N PHE A 549 12.88 9.04 3.44
CA PHE A 549 12.16 8.52 2.26
C PHE A 549 12.89 8.74 0.94
N SER A 550 14.10 9.32 0.95
CA SER A 550 15.01 9.37 -0.21
C SER A 550 16.36 8.72 0.07
N ALA A 551 16.42 7.84 1.08
CA ALA A 551 17.63 7.16 1.50
C ALA A 551 18.20 6.24 0.40
N GLU A 552 17.38 5.77 -0.54
CA GLU A 552 17.82 4.98 -1.70
C GLU A 552 18.73 5.76 -2.67
N PHE A 553 18.73 7.10 -2.60
CA PHE A 553 19.56 7.98 -3.42
C PHE A 553 20.86 8.42 -2.74
N VAL A 554 21.24 7.79 -1.63
CA VAL A 554 22.49 8.10 -0.92
C VAL A 554 23.72 7.89 -1.82
N GLU A 555 24.74 8.73 -1.66
CA GLU A 555 26.02 8.58 -2.36
C GLU A 555 26.62 7.20 -2.07
N GLY A 556 27.13 6.55 -3.12
CA GLY A 556 27.63 5.17 -3.06
C GLY A 556 26.53 4.09 -3.02
N GLY A 557 25.25 4.45 -2.95
CA GLY A 557 24.13 3.52 -3.08
C GLY A 557 23.96 2.95 -4.49
N ALA A 558 23.03 2.00 -4.66
CA ALA A 558 22.80 1.33 -5.95
C ALA A 558 22.39 2.31 -7.07
N ILE A 559 21.47 3.25 -6.77
CA ILE A 559 21.02 4.26 -7.75
C ILE A 559 22.16 5.21 -8.11
N TYR A 560 22.89 5.71 -7.12
CA TYR A 560 24.02 6.63 -7.33
C TYR A 560 25.15 5.98 -8.16
N SER A 561 25.41 4.71 -7.89
CA SER A 561 26.49 3.95 -8.54
C SER A 561 26.10 3.42 -9.92
N ALA A 562 24.83 3.45 -10.30
CA ALA A 562 24.36 3.01 -11.60
C ALA A 562 24.89 3.94 -12.70
N THR A 563 25.32 3.40 -13.84
CA THR A 563 25.70 4.22 -15.00
C THR A 563 24.46 4.82 -15.66
N SER A 564 24.65 5.81 -16.53
CA SER A 564 23.54 6.40 -17.29
C SER A 564 22.86 5.36 -18.19
N GLU A 565 23.63 4.46 -18.80
CA GLU A 565 23.11 3.36 -19.60
C GLU A 565 22.31 2.36 -18.74
N GLU A 566 22.79 2.06 -17.54
CA GLU A 566 22.08 1.18 -16.60
C GLU A 566 20.74 1.80 -16.19
N ARG A 567 20.72 3.09 -15.83
CA ARG A 567 19.47 3.79 -15.46
C ARG A 567 18.48 3.85 -16.63
N GLN A 568 18.96 4.07 -17.86
CA GLN A 568 18.10 4.11 -19.05
C GLN A 568 17.46 2.76 -19.35
N ARG A 569 18.17 1.65 -19.14
CA ARG A 569 17.66 0.30 -19.39
C ARG A 569 16.80 -0.22 -18.24
N ALA A 570 17.18 0.06 -16.99
CA ALA A 570 16.40 -0.23 -15.79
C ALA A 570 15.35 0.88 -15.54
N TYR A 571 14.68 1.34 -16.59
CA TYR A 571 13.74 2.45 -16.50
C TYR A 571 12.63 2.10 -15.50
N ALA A 572 12.51 2.91 -14.45
CA ALA A 572 11.47 2.81 -13.45
C ALA A 572 10.61 4.08 -13.52
N PRO A 573 9.27 3.98 -13.67
CA PRO A 573 8.42 5.16 -13.63
C PRO A 573 8.58 5.93 -12.31
N ALA A 574 8.58 7.26 -12.31
CA ALA A 574 8.69 8.04 -11.07
C ALA A 574 7.54 7.78 -10.07
N THR A 575 6.37 7.35 -10.55
CA THR A 575 5.17 7.09 -9.76
C THR A 575 4.69 5.65 -9.95
N ASN A 576 3.97 5.13 -8.95
CA ASN A 576 3.29 3.82 -9.04
C ASN A 576 1.85 3.95 -9.59
N ASP A 577 1.55 5.05 -10.31
CA ASP A 577 0.21 5.40 -10.78
C ASP A 577 -0.42 4.30 -11.67
N ALA A 578 0.40 3.48 -12.33
CA ALA A 578 -0.07 2.37 -13.16
C ALA A 578 -0.76 1.27 -12.32
N CYS A 579 -0.16 0.89 -11.19
CA CYS A 579 -0.72 -0.10 -10.27
C CYS A 579 -1.89 0.50 -9.49
N GLU A 580 -1.71 1.70 -8.91
CA GLU A 580 -2.76 2.42 -8.18
C GLU A 580 -4.00 2.66 -9.07
N GLY A 581 -3.77 3.06 -10.32
CA GLY A 581 -4.81 3.24 -11.34
C GLY A 581 -5.53 1.94 -11.70
N ALA A 582 -4.84 0.80 -11.68
CA ALA A 582 -5.45 -0.52 -11.91
C ALA A 582 -6.37 -0.93 -10.75
N LEU A 583 -5.94 -0.67 -9.51
CA LEU A 583 -6.77 -0.87 -8.32
C LEU A 583 -7.98 0.05 -8.30
N GLY A 584 -7.78 1.35 -8.57
CA GLY A 584 -8.86 2.33 -8.68
C GLY A 584 -9.89 1.97 -9.76
N SER A 585 -9.41 1.56 -10.94
CA SER A 585 -10.26 1.08 -12.03
C SER A 585 -11.04 -0.18 -11.63
N THR A 586 -10.40 -1.10 -10.91
CA THR A 586 -11.03 -2.32 -10.41
C THR A 586 -12.19 -2.00 -9.48
N ARG A 587 -12.01 -1.06 -8.54
CA ARG A 587 -13.08 -0.60 -7.64
C ARG A 587 -14.27 -0.03 -8.41
N ILE A 588 -14.03 0.77 -9.45
CA ILE A 588 -15.09 1.34 -10.30
C ILE A 588 -15.83 0.22 -11.04
N MET A 589 -15.11 -0.71 -11.66
CA MET A 589 -15.71 -1.84 -12.37
C MET A 589 -16.54 -2.74 -11.46
N LEU A 590 -16.11 -2.98 -10.22
CA LEU A 590 -16.87 -3.77 -9.25
C LEU A 590 -18.14 -3.06 -8.77
N ARG A 591 -18.12 -1.72 -8.68
CA ARG A 591 -19.31 -0.93 -8.39
C ARG A 591 -20.34 -1.00 -9.52
N ASP A 592 -19.88 -0.81 -10.75
CA ASP A 592 -20.77 -0.71 -11.92
C ASP A 592 -21.20 -2.09 -12.43
N LYS A 593 -20.34 -3.10 -12.28
CA LYS A 593 -20.53 -4.49 -12.75
C LYS A 593 -20.13 -5.51 -11.68
N PRO A 594 -20.88 -5.63 -10.56
CA PRO A 594 -20.51 -6.45 -9.40
C PRO A 594 -20.44 -7.97 -9.67
N ARG A 595 -21.01 -8.44 -10.78
CA ARG A 595 -20.95 -9.86 -11.20
C ARG A 595 -19.84 -10.15 -12.19
N LEU A 596 -19.00 -9.17 -12.52
CA LEU A 596 -17.88 -9.36 -13.43
C LEU A 596 -16.82 -10.23 -12.75
N SER A 597 -16.42 -11.32 -13.39
CA SER A 597 -15.32 -12.16 -12.88
C SER A 597 -14.00 -11.42 -12.95
N GLU A 598 -13.05 -11.82 -12.08
CA GLU A 598 -11.71 -11.25 -12.07
C GLU A 598 -11.02 -11.38 -13.44
N HIS A 599 -11.03 -12.59 -14.01
CA HIS A 599 -10.42 -12.85 -15.31
C HIS A 599 -10.92 -11.88 -16.39
N LYS A 600 -12.23 -11.61 -16.40
CA LYS A 600 -12.85 -10.75 -17.40
C LYS A 600 -12.56 -9.27 -17.15
N ARG A 601 -12.50 -8.86 -15.88
CA ARG A 601 -12.05 -7.53 -15.48
C ARG A 601 -10.61 -7.29 -15.96
N ASN A 602 -9.71 -8.24 -15.67
CA ASN A 602 -8.31 -8.17 -16.10
C ASN A 602 -8.19 -8.18 -17.63
N THR A 603 -8.91 -9.05 -18.33
CA THR A 603 -8.98 -9.08 -19.80
C THR A 603 -9.32 -7.70 -20.39
N MET A 604 -10.39 -7.07 -19.89
CA MET A 604 -10.81 -5.75 -20.38
C MET A 604 -9.77 -4.68 -20.07
N TYR A 605 -9.22 -4.69 -18.86
CA TYR A 605 -8.25 -3.70 -18.40
C TYR A 605 -6.91 -3.83 -19.13
N MET A 606 -6.35 -5.04 -19.21
CA MET A 606 -5.10 -5.34 -19.91
C MET A 606 -5.19 -4.98 -21.39
N HIS A 607 -6.21 -5.45 -22.11
CA HIS A 607 -6.35 -5.14 -23.54
C HIS A 607 -6.38 -3.63 -23.82
N ARG A 608 -7.08 -2.87 -22.96
CA ARG A 608 -7.17 -1.41 -23.09
C ARG A 608 -5.85 -0.73 -22.72
N ARG A 609 -5.26 -1.09 -21.58
CA ARG A 609 -4.11 -0.38 -20.99
C ARG A 609 -2.78 -0.74 -21.63
N ASN A 610 -2.67 -1.94 -22.23
CA ASN A 610 -1.48 -2.43 -22.92
C ASN A 610 -1.50 -2.14 -24.43
N ASP A 611 -2.48 -1.39 -24.94
CA ASP A 611 -2.65 -1.09 -26.38
C ASP A 611 -2.70 -2.35 -27.26
N THR A 612 -3.21 -3.45 -26.70
CA THR A 612 -3.15 -4.80 -27.28
C THR A 612 -3.85 -4.91 -28.63
N ALA A 613 -4.86 -4.08 -28.89
CA ALA A 613 -5.54 -4.04 -30.18
C ALA A 613 -4.54 -3.85 -31.34
N GLN A 614 -3.54 -2.98 -31.19
CA GLN A 614 -2.55 -2.73 -32.24
C GLN A 614 -1.67 -3.96 -32.47
N PHE A 615 -1.17 -4.57 -31.39
CA PHE A 615 -0.39 -5.81 -31.46
C PHE A 615 -1.18 -6.94 -32.16
N MET A 616 -2.46 -7.11 -31.82
CA MET A 616 -3.28 -8.17 -32.43
C MET A 616 -3.46 -8.01 -33.95
N THR A 617 -3.24 -6.81 -34.51
CA THR A 617 -3.28 -6.62 -35.97
C THR A 617 -2.07 -7.17 -36.71
N THR A 618 -0.95 -7.43 -36.00
CA THR A 618 0.26 -8.00 -36.60
C THR A 618 0.24 -9.53 -36.64
N LEU A 619 -0.75 -10.15 -35.99
CA LEU A 619 -0.85 -11.60 -35.83
C LEU A 619 -1.53 -12.29 -37.00
N SER A 620 -1.16 -13.55 -37.21
CA SER A 620 -1.67 -14.37 -38.31
C SER A 620 -3.10 -14.86 -38.07
N ASP A 621 -3.69 -15.42 -39.12
CA ASP A 621 -4.99 -16.08 -39.03
C ASP A 621 -5.02 -17.21 -38.01
N GLU A 622 -3.94 -17.99 -37.95
CA GLU A 622 -3.82 -19.12 -37.04
C GLU A 622 -3.79 -18.65 -35.58
N ASP A 623 -3.09 -17.56 -35.28
CA ASP A 623 -2.99 -16.99 -33.93
C ASP A 623 -4.36 -16.55 -33.41
N HIS A 624 -5.18 -15.91 -34.26
CA HIS A 624 -6.54 -15.54 -33.89
C HIS A 624 -7.44 -16.76 -33.69
N HIS A 625 -7.26 -17.83 -34.46
CA HIS A 625 -7.98 -19.10 -34.22
C HIS A 625 -7.57 -19.75 -32.90
N TYR A 626 -6.28 -19.70 -32.55
CA TYR A 626 -5.80 -20.13 -31.24
C TYR A 626 -6.50 -19.35 -30.12
N PHE A 627 -6.57 -18.02 -30.18
CA PHE A 627 -7.30 -17.24 -29.16
C PHE A 627 -8.77 -17.64 -29.06
N MET A 628 -9.43 -17.89 -30.21
CA MET A 628 -10.83 -18.33 -30.24
C MET A 628 -11.03 -19.69 -29.58
N GLN A 629 -10.07 -20.61 -29.69
CA GLN A 629 -10.10 -21.92 -29.04
C GLN A 629 -9.78 -21.80 -27.54
N ALA A 630 -8.66 -21.18 -27.19
CA ALA A 630 -8.23 -20.99 -25.81
C ALA A 630 -9.27 -20.24 -24.97
N ALA A 631 -9.94 -19.22 -25.53
CA ALA A 631 -11.03 -18.52 -24.83
C ALA A 631 -12.23 -19.43 -24.53
N ARG A 632 -12.51 -20.44 -25.37
CA ARG A 632 -13.59 -21.41 -25.11
C ARG A 632 -13.19 -22.40 -24.02
N GLU A 633 -11.97 -22.89 -24.08
CA GLU A 633 -11.41 -23.81 -23.08
C GLU A 633 -11.39 -23.15 -21.70
N HIS A 634 -10.90 -21.93 -21.61
CA HIS A 634 -10.89 -21.15 -20.39
C HIS A 634 -12.32 -20.89 -19.84
N GLU A 635 -13.28 -20.51 -20.70
CA GLU A 635 -14.68 -20.36 -20.29
C GLU A 635 -15.27 -21.65 -19.70
N SER A 636 -14.85 -22.83 -20.20
CA SER A 636 -15.30 -24.13 -19.72
C SER A 636 -14.54 -24.70 -18.51
N SER A 637 -13.39 -24.11 -18.14
CA SER A 637 -12.47 -24.64 -17.13
C SER A 637 -12.99 -24.57 -15.68
N GLY A 638 -13.97 -23.72 -15.41
CA GLY A 638 -14.43 -23.46 -14.03
C GLY A 638 -13.43 -22.69 -13.16
N ALA A 639 -12.36 -22.10 -13.73
CA ALA A 639 -11.29 -21.43 -12.98
C ALA A 639 -11.78 -20.37 -11.97
N GLU A 640 -12.80 -19.58 -12.35
CA GLU A 640 -13.38 -18.56 -11.45
C GLU A 640 -14.11 -19.17 -10.24
N HIS A 641 -14.68 -20.38 -10.39
CA HIS A 641 -15.26 -21.10 -9.26
C HIS A 641 -14.15 -21.63 -8.34
N SER A 642 -13.12 -22.26 -8.91
CA SER A 642 -11.96 -22.77 -8.15
C SER A 642 -11.28 -21.67 -7.33
N ARG A 643 -11.03 -20.49 -7.95
CA ARG A 643 -10.48 -19.31 -7.27
C ARG A 643 -11.32 -18.90 -6.05
N LYS A 644 -12.64 -18.85 -6.20
CA LYS A 644 -13.54 -18.50 -5.08
C LYS A 644 -13.49 -19.53 -3.95
N MET A 645 -13.41 -20.82 -4.29
CA MET A 645 -13.28 -21.88 -3.29
C MET A 645 -11.95 -21.79 -2.54
N GLU A 646 -10.86 -21.47 -3.23
CA GLU A 646 -9.55 -21.25 -2.62
C GLU A 646 -9.58 -20.11 -1.58
N LEU A 647 -10.17 -18.96 -1.94
CA LEU A 647 -10.33 -17.83 -1.02
C LEU A 647 -11.18 -18.19 0.21
N VAL A 648 -12.25 -18.97 0.04
CA VAL A 648 -13.09 -19.43 1.15
C VAL A 648 -12.30 -20.37 2.06
N ASN A 649 -11.61 -21.36 1.49
CA ASN A 649 -10.82 -22.33 2.25
C ASN A 649 -9.71 -21.66 3.06
N ALA A 650 -9.00 -20.69 2.46
CA ALA A 650 -7.97 -19.92 3.16
C ALA A 650 -8.53 -19.12 4.35
N ARG A 651 -9.73 -18.55 4.21
CA ARG A 651 -10.42 -17.83 5.29
C ARG A 651 -10.88 -18.76 6.40
N GLU A 652 -11.43 -19.93 6.05
CA GLU A 652 -11.81 -20.94 7.05
C GLU A 652 -10.60 -21.38 7.87
N GLU A 653 -9.46 -21.61 7.21
CA GLU A 653 -8.23 -21.99 7.89
C GLU A 653 -7.71 -20.87 8.80
N THR A 654 -7.70 -19.62 8.31
CA THR A 654 -7.33 -18.45 9.12
C THR A 654 -8.23 -18.32 10.36
N ALA A 655 -9.55 -18.50 10.19
CA ALA A 655 -10.49 -18.47 11.30
C ALA A 655 -10.23 -19.58 12.33
N ARG A 656 -9.94 -20.81 11.88
CA ARG A 656 -9.57 -21.92 12.77
C ARG A 656 -8.31 -21.61 13.57
N VAL A 657 -7.26 -21.09 12.92
CA VAL A 657 -6.01 -20.72 13.57
C VAL A 657 -6.23 -19.61 14.62
N LEU A 658 -7.06 -18.61 14.31
CA LEU A 658 -7.38 -17.54 15.27
C LEU A 658 -8.15 -18.07 16.48
N VAL A 659 -9.15 -18.93 16.28
CA VAL A 659 -9.88 -19.58 17.38
C VAL A 659 -8.94 -20.40 18.27
N MET A 660 -8.00 -21.14 17.67
CA MET A 660 -6.99 -21.89 18.43
C MET A 660 -6.10 -20.96 19.25
N LYS A 661 -5.58 -19.88 18.65
CA LYS A 661 -4.75 -18.88 19.34
C LYS A 661 -5.49 -18.18 20.47
N ASP A 662 -6.77 -17.86 20.29
CA ASP A 662 -7.58 -17.25 21.34
C ASP A 662 -7.88 -18.26 22.46
N GLY A 663 -8.12 -19.52 22.13
CA GLY A 663 -8.16 -20.63 23.10
C GLY A 663 -6.88 -20.72 23.92
N GLU A 664 -5.72 -20.70 23.28
CA GLU A 664 -4.42 -20.69 23.96
C GLU A 664 -4.20 -19.44 24.82
N LYS A 665 -4.57 -18.25 24.34
CA LYS A 665 -4.47 -17.00 25.11
C LYS A 665 -5.36 -17.05 26.35
N MET A 666 -6.60 -17.52 26.20
CA MET A 666 -7.52 -17.72 27.31
C MET A 666 -6.97 -18.72 28.32
N GLN A 667 -6.41 -19.85 27.86
CA GLN A 667 -5.82 -20.85 28.72
C GLN A 667 -4.59 -20.31 29.45
N LYS A 668 -3.65 -19.65 28.75
CA LYS A 668 -2.49 -18.96 29.34
C LYS A 668 -2.93 -17.92 30.37
N GLY A 669 -4.03 -17.22 30.12
CA GLY A 669 -4.66 -16.28 31.05
C GLY A 669 -5.20 -16.95 32.31
N LYS A 670 -5.93 -18.07 32.15
CA LYS A 670 -6.44 -18.89 33.26
C LYS A 670 -5.28 -19.47 34.08
N ASP A 671 -4.28 -20.05 33.44
CA ASP A 671 -3.09 -20.62 34.10
C ASP A 671 -2.32 -19.54 34.86
N ARG A 672 -2.18 -18.33 34.29
CA ARG A 672 -1.56 -17.19 34.97
C ARG A 672 -2.36 -16.78 36.21
N LYS A 673 -3.69 -16.66 36.11
CA LYS A 673 -4.56 -16.34 37.26
C LYS A 673 -4.46 -17.42 38.35
N ALA A 674 -4.53 -18.70 37.96
CA ALA A 674 -4.41 -19.83 38.87
C ALA A 674 -3.05 -19.84 39.59
N ARG A 675 -1.95 -19.61 38.86
CA ARG A 675 -0.59 -19.53 39.41
C ARG A 675 -0.40 -18.35 40.36
N LEU A 676 -1.05 -17.21 40.11
CA LEU A 676 -1.04 -16.06 41.02
C LEU A 676 -1.86 -16.34 42.29
N LYS A 677 -2.98 -17.05 42.16
CA LYS A 677 -3.83 -17.43 43.29
C LYS A 677 -3.12 -18.45 44.20
N SER A 678 -2.44 -19.44 43.63
CA SER A 678 -1.78 -20.51 44.38
C SER A 678 -0.45 -20.14 45.04
N ALA A 679 0.18 -19.03 44.64
CA ALA A 679 1.45 -18.60 45.22
C ALA A 679 1.19 -17.82 46.51
N ASP A 680 1.88 -18.08 47.62
CA ASP A 680 1.71 -17.27 48.84
C ASP A 680 2.38 -15.90 48.73
N PHE A 681 1.86 -14.90 49.45
CA PHE A 681 2.55 -13.63 49.60
C PHE A 681 3.78 -13.80 50.48
N ILE A 682 4.94 -13.33 50.01
CA ILE A 682 6.10 -13.16 50.87
C ILE A 682 5.95 -11.82 51.58
N LEU A 683 5.80 -11.85 52.91
CA LEU A 683 5.49 -10.67 53.72
C LEU A 683 6.69 -10.11 54.51
N THR A 684 7.87 -10.74 54.45
CA THR A 684 9.05 -10.30 55.19
C THR A 684 10.28 -10.10 54.29
N PRO A 685 11.08 -9.04 54.51
CA PRO A 685 12.32 -8.82 53.76
C PRO A 685 13.31 -10.00 53.86
N GLU A 686 13.37 -10.66 55.01
CA GLU A 686 14.27 -11.79 55.26
C GLU A 686 13.89 -13.02 54.43
N ALA A 687 12.60 -13.21 54.16
CA ALA A 687 12.12 -14.28 53.30
C ALA A 687 12.41 -14.01 51.81
N LEU A 688 12.42 -12.74 51.38
CA LEU A 688 12.87 -12.36 50.03
C LEU A 688 14.37 -12.62 49.84
N ASP A 689 15.18 -12.35 50.87
CA ASP A 689 16.63 -12.54 50.82
C ASP A 689 17.04 -14.03 50.84
N LYS A 690 16.18 -14.91 51.37
CA LYS A 690 16.38 -16.36 51.42
C LYS A 690 15.91 -17.11 50.16
N LEU A 691 15.39 -16.41 49.15
CA LEU A 691 14.95 -17.04 47.90
C LEU A 691 16.15 -17.71 47.19
N SER A 692 15.99 -18.99 46.87
CA SER A 692 16.99 -19.80 46.17
C SER A 692 16.43 -20.42 44.88
N GLY A 693 17.32 -20.86 43.98
CA GLY A 693 16.94 -21.42 42.67
C GLY A 693 16.53 -20.35 41.66
N LYS A 694 15.31 -20.46 41.09
CA LYS A 694 14.79 -19.53 40.05
C LYS A 694 14.35 -18.17 40.62
N VAL A 695 15.27 -17.45 41.27
CA VAL A 695 14.99 -16.23 42.06
C VAL A 695 14.29 -15.14 41.26
N VAL A 696 14.77 -14.83 40.04
CA VAL A 696 14.16 -13.79 39.18
C VAL A 696 12.71 -14.12 38.82
N ALA A 697 12.39 -15.39 38.57
CA ALA A 697 11.02 -15.82 38.27
C ALA A 697 10.12 -15.73 39.51
N GLN A 698 10.64 -16.05 40.69
CA GLN A 698 9.92 -15.94 41.97
C GLN A 698 9.64 -14.48 42.35
N LEU A 699 10.62 -13.58 42.18
CA LEU A 699 10.43 -12.13 42.40
C LEU A 699 9.40 -11.55 41.43
N ASN A 700 9.46 -11.94 40.14
CA ASN A 700 8.45 -11.54 39.16
C ASN A 700 7.05 -12.04 39.54
N LEU A 701 6.94 -13.27 40.05
CA LEU A 701 5.67 -13.83 40.52
C LEU A 701 5.11 -13.01 41.69
N GLN A 702 5.95 -12.65 42.67
CA GLN A 702 5.55 -11.79 43.79
C GLN A 702 5.09 -10.41 43.32
N ILE A 703 5.86 -9.73 42.46
CA ILE A 703 5.46 -8.43 41.90
C ILE A 703 4.10 -8.51 41.20
N ASN A 704 3.89 -9.54 40.38
CA ASN A 704 2.61 -9.73 39.70
C ASN A 704 1.47 -10.02 40.67
N LYS A 705 1.73 -10.70 41.79
CA LYS A 705 0.73 -11.00 42.83
C LYS A 705 0.33 -9.74 43.58
N TRP A 706 1.30 -8.89 43.95
CA TRP A 706 1.04 -7.57 44.55
C TRP A 706 0.29 -6.64 43.60
N LEU A 707 0.64 -6.61 42.32
CA LEU A 707 -0.08 -5.82 41.31
C LEU A 707 -1.52 -6.31 41.06
N ALA A 708 -1.80 -7.58 41.37
CA ALA A 708 -3.11 -8.19 41.22
C ALA A 708 -3.98 -8.07 42.48
N SER A 709 -3.46 -7.55 43.59
CA SER A 709 -4.19 -7.45 44.86
C SER A 709 -4.90 -6.10 45.05
N SER A 710 -5.75 -6.04 46.07
CA SER A 710 -6.38 -4.81 46.58
C SER A 710 -5.35 -3.72 46.95
N LEU A 711 -4.12 -4.11 47.28
CA LEU A 711 -3.01 -3.23 47.68
C LEU A 711 -2.01 -2.94 46.55
N LYS A 712 -2.42 -3.08 45.27
CA LYS A 712 -1.55 -2.79 44.10
C LYS A 712 -0.89 -1.41 44.11
N HIS A 713 -1.52 -0.43 44.77
CA HIS A 713 -1.03 0.94 44.88
C HIS A 713 0.29 1.06 45.67
N LEU A 714 0.66 0.03 46.44
CA LEU A 714 1.94 -0.03 47.13
C LEU A 714 3.12 -0.24 46.17
N VAL A 715 2.88 -0.79 44.98
CA VAL A 715 3.88 -0.93 43.91
C VAL A 715 3.96 0.39 43.14
N LYS A 716 5.04 1.14 43.33
CA LYS A 716 5.19 2.49 42.77
C LYS A 716 5.86 2.48 41.41
N LYS A 717 6.79 1.54 41.17
CA LYS A 717 7.49 1.43 39.89
C LYS A 717 6.67 0.65 38.87
N LYS A 718 6.71 1.11 37.62
CA LYS A 718 6.12 0.34 36.53
C LYS A 718 6.99 -0.90 36.29
N LYS A 719 6.33 -2.02 35.98
CA LYS A 719 7.02 -3.31 35.75
C LYS A 719 8.12 -3.23 34.68
N LYS A 720 7.95 -2.38 33.67
CA LYS A 720 8.95 -2.15 32.61
C LYS A 720 10.28 -1.57 33.12
N ASP A 721 10.29 -0.95 34.31
CA ASP A 721 11.47 -0.34 34.94
C ASP A 721 12.19 -1.34 35.87
N MET A 722 11.57 -2.50 36.14
CA MET A 722 12.07 -3.56 37.03
C MET A 722 12.66 -4.75 36.25
N LYS A 723 13.54 -4.49 35.28
CA LYS A 723 14.14 -5.54 34.43
C LYS A 723 15.24 -6.34 35.12
N ARG A 724 15.92 -5.76 36.12
CA ARG A 724 17.04 -6.37 36.86
C ARG A 724 16.58 -6.90 38.21
N ARG A 725 17.24 -7.97 38.69
CA ARG A 725 16.98 -8.59 40.01
C ARG A 725 16.98 -7.56 41.13
N GLU A 726 17.99 -6.69 41.17
CA GLU A 726 18.17 -5.68 42.20
C GLU A 726 16.99 -4.70 42.27
N HIS A 727 16.46 -4.28 41.11
CA HIS A 727 15.32 -3.36 41.05
C HIS A 727 14.04 -4.02 41.59
N MET A 728 13.81 -5.29 41.23
CA MET A 728 12.67 -6.06 41.72
C MET A 728 12.74 -6.26 43.24
N LEU A 729 13.93 -6.56 43.76
CA LEU A 729 14.16 -6.80 45.18
C LEU A 729 14.03 -5.52 45.99
N SER A 730 14.56 -4.41 45.48
CA SER A 730 14.40 -3.08 46.07
C SER A 730 12.93 -2.65 46.12
N GLU A 731 12.17 -2.83 45.04
CA GLU A 731 10.76 -2.46 45.00
C GLU A 731 9.94 -3.31 45.98
N LEU A 732 10.12 -4.64 45.97
CA LEU A 732 9.39 -5.52 46.88
C LEU A 732 9.72 -5.23 48.35
N LYS A 733 10.98 -4.90 48.68
CA LYS A 733 11.35 -4.46 50.04
C LYS A 733 10.66 -3.16 50.43
N GLU A 734 10.50 -2.21 49.51
CA GLU A 734 9.76 -0.97 49.76
C GLU A 734 8.27 -1.24 49.93
N VAL A 735 7.67 -2.08 49.10
CA VAL A 735 6.27 -2.55 49.22
C VAL A 735 6.04 -3.15 50.60
N LEU A 736 6.94 -4.01 51.08
CA LEU A 736 6.84 -4.63 52.41
C LEU A 736 6.98 -3.62 53.56
N ASN A 737 7.87 -2.63 53.43
CA ASN A 737 8.02 -1.55 54.41
C ASN A 737 6.79 -0.64 54.47
N CYS A 738 6.11 -0.42 53.34
CA CYS A 738 4.85 0.30 53.32
C CYS A 738 3.72 -0.57 53.90
N TYR A 739 3.66 -1.84 53.51
CA TYR A 739 2.66 -2.79 53.99
C TYR A 739 2.69 -2.96 55.52
N SER A 740 3.87 -3.07 56.12
CA SER A 740 4.01 -3.23 57.58
C SER A 740 3.55 -2.02 58.40
N LYS A 741 3.37 -0.86 57.76
CA LYS A 741 2.89 0.39 58.39
C LYS A 741 1.39 0.61 58.22
N LEU A 742 0.71 -0.24 57.45
CA LEU A 742 -0.74 -0.14 57.26
C LEU A 742 -1.49 -0.60 58.52
N PRO A 743 -2.70 -0.07 58.79
CA PRO A 743 -3.58 -0.60 59.82
C PRO A 743 -3.88 -2.09 59.60
N GLU A 744 -4.10 -2.83 60.68
CA GLU A 744 -4.30 -4.29 60.65
C GLU A 744 -5.50 -4.70 59.76
N LEU A 745 -6.56 -3.90 59.75
CA LEU A 745 -7.73 -4.07 58.87
C LEU A 745 -7.37 -3.98 57.37
N GLU A 746 -6.46 -3.07 57.00
CA GLU A 746 -6.00 -2.93 55.61
C GLU A 746 -5.01 -4.02 55.22
N GLN A 747 -4.18 -4.48 56.15
CA GLN A 747 -3.32 -5.64 55.91
C GLN A 747 -4.14 -6.92 55.66
N GLN A 748 -5.23 -7.12 56.41
CA GLN A 748 -6.14 -8.26 56.23
C GLN A 748 -6.90 -8.22 54.90
N SER A 749 -7.07 -7.03 54.29
CA SER A 749 -7.67 -6.88 52.95
C SER A 749 -6.86 -7.57 51.83
N LEU A 750 -5.60 -7.92 52.09
CA LEU A 750 -4.75 -8.69 51.18
C LEU A 750 -5.20 -10.15 51.03
N PHE A 751 -5.91 -10.68 52.04
CA PHE A 751 -6.34 -12.08 52.13
C PHE A 751 -7.85 -12.27 51.99
N ASN A 752 -8.63 -11.18 52.06
CA ASN A 752 -10.07 -11.19 51.86
C ASN A 752 -10.40 -10.91 50.38
N GLU A 753 -10.43 -11.95 49.55
CA GLU A 753 -11.09 -11.87 48.24
C GLU A 753 -12.58 -12.20 48.42
N GLU A 754 -13.46 -11.19 48.41
CA GLU A 754 -14.87 -11.45 48.09
C GLU A 754 -15.01 -11.82 46.60
N PRO A 755 -15.88 -12.77 46.24
CA PRO A 755 -16.17 -13.09 44.86
C PRO A 755 -16.91 -11.90 44.23
N SER A 756 -16.23 -11.14 43.37
CA SER A 756 -16.92 -10.23 42.45
C SER A 756 -17.85 -11.08 41.58
N ASN A 757 -19.16 -10.98 41.81
CA ASN A 757 -20.20 -11.58 40.98
C ASN A 757 -20.00 -11.17 39.50
N GLU A 758 -19.51 -12.10 38.69
CA GLU A 758 -19.62 -12.04 37.23
C GLU A 758 -21.05 -12.41 36.82
N HIS A 759 -21.93 -11.43 36.80
CA HIS A 759 -23.14 -11.47 35.98
C HIS A 759 -23.18 -10.21 35.11
N GLY A 760 -22.84 -10.40 33.83
CA GLY A 760 -22.86 -9.36 32.82
C GLY A 760 -22.00 -9.71 31.61
N LEU A 761 -22.41 -10.73 30.87
CA LEU A 761 -21.88 -11.03 29.53
C LEU A 761 -22.07 -9.81 28.61
N THR A 762 -20.98 -9.33 28.02
CA THR A 762 -20.88 -8.99 26.59
C THR A 762 -19.40 -9.06 26.19
N PRO A 763 -19.01 -9.81 25.15
CA PRO A 763 -17.62 -9.89 24.73
C PRO A 763 -17.25 -8.61 23.96
N VAL A 764 -16.52 -7.71 24.61
CA VAL A 764 -15.83 -6.62 23.92
C VAL A 764 -14.57 -7.23 23.31
N THR A 765 -14.60 -7.45 22.00
CA THR A 765 -13.43 -7.79 21.17
C THR A 765 -12.52 -6.57 21.06
N GLY A 766 -11.74 -6.31 22.10
CA GLY A 766 -10.63 -5.34 22.08
C GLY A 766 -9.33 -6.03 21.70
N ASN A 767 -8.95 -5.93 20.43
CA ASN A 767 -7.70 -6.45 19.90
C ASN A 767 -6.57 -5.44 20.21
N ASP A 768 -5.96 -5.55 21.39
CA ASP A 768 -4.74 -4.81 21.73
C ASP A 768 -3.54 -5.45 21.03
N ASN A 769 -3.29 -5.05 19.78
CA ASN A 769 -1.98 -5.14 19.14
C ASN A 769 -1.64 -3.74 18.62
N HIS A 770 -0.79 -3.04 19.39
CA HIS A 770 -0.11 -1.83 18.93
C HIS A 770 0.88 -2.18 17.81
N GLU A 771 0.43 -2.00 16.57
CA GLU A 771 1.23 -1.51 15.45
C GLU A 771 0.45 -0.32 14.90
N ASP A 772 0.84 0.90 15.32
CA ASP A 772 0.18 2.14 14.89
C ASP A 772 0.56 2.48 13.44
N GLU A 773 0.04 1.69 12.50
CA GLU A 773 -0.47 2.24 11.25
C GLU A 773 -1.81 2.90 11.57
N LEU A 774 -1.85 4.23 11.47
CA LEU A 774 -3.04 5.05 11.73
C LEU A 774 -4.18 4.72 10.75
N GLN A 775 -4.94 3.65 11.04
CA GLN A 775 -6.21 3.30 10.42
C GLN A 775 -7.33 4.20 10.99
N TYR A 776 -7.59 5.33 10.34
CA TYR A 776 -8.82 6.12 10.53
C TYR A 776 -10.02 5.50 9.79
N GLU A 777 -10.37 4.24 10.07
CA GLU A 777 -11.53 3.58 9.46
C GLU A 777 -12.65 3.16 10.42
N SER A 778 -12.56 3.45 11.72
CA SER A 778 -13.61 3.09 12.69
C SER A 778 -14.32 4.31 13.31
N GLU A 779 -14.93 5.17 12.49
CA GLU A 779 -15.94 6.13 12.97
C GLU A 779 -17.16 6.16 12.04
N ILE A 780 -17.88 5.05 11.97
CA ILE A 780 -19.30 5.02 11.58
C ILE A 780 -20.03 4.04 12.50
N GLU A 781 -20.56 4.58 13.60
CA GLU A 781 -21.87 4.23 14.17
C GLU A 781 -22.44 5.46 14.88
#